data_AF-A0A819XUC3-F1
#
_entry.id   AF-A0A819XUC3-F1
#
_cell.length_a   1.000
_cell.length_b   1.000
_cell.length_c   1.000
_cell.angle_alpha   90.00
_cell.angle_beta   90.00
_cell.angle_gamma   90.00
#
_symmetry.space_group_name_H-M   'P 1'
#
loop_
_entity.id
_entity.type
_entity.pdbx_description
1 polymer ?
#
loop_
_entity_poly.entity_id
_entity_poly.type
_entity_poly.pdbx_seq_one_letter_code
_entity_poly.pdbx_strand_id
1 'polypeptide(L)'
;MFFFILVLLTFSSSFVNGADQNTCTPSSTQKNTSTILNDLRQEMRNKGIGIYVIFPDDEHGSEYTQPYDKRRDWITGFSGSAGIAVVSLRTAALWTDSRYFTQAEEQLDCANWLLMRDKNPGVPTLINWLVSEANQTVLPPGTTTEFTTTSWWASANTALKEIRQELKSVGDLVSFIWPNNERPRESQNSIVPHEIQYAGETVAEKLNRTTNEIKRLGATTTVISALDEIAWLFNLRGSDIPYNPFFKSYAIVHADYEVNQPELFVNLAQLNISQNLSDVRIFSYSMFWSRLSTIANDANISKIWVSAKVSQAILNLIPNNKLLLPLSNSPVQRIKARKNPIERQGMRDCQKRDAVARMKHLGWLEQQLNDGKSVNETQSSEELLVYQKQQNLFQFPSFRTISASGDRAAIVHYSAVPATARLITKNSVYLLDAGSQYFDCTTDITRTHHFGIPKDLEKRAYTRVLQGVLDIADAVFPTGTYGRSLDHLGRMHLYRDGMTFGHTVGHGIGHFLSVHEGPQRIGSAYSEYEEALADGVFLSDEPGFYKPGDFGIRIEDDIEVVLANKSTYDNKQYLRFNTITLVPYERSLIDVTLLTNTQLNTINQYHEKVAEFLEPLLKDDEAALNALRSRTAKISLLSTTTSNPPSSTTTSNPPSSTTTSNPPSSTTTSNPPSSTTTSNPPSLTTTSTSPNRASINISLSSLITFILILIHLL
;
A
#
# COMPACT_ATOMS: atom_id res chain seq x y z
N MET A 1 40.68 -30.58 -11.23
CA MET A 1 39.65 -30.51 -12.30
C MET A 1 38.51 -31.49 -12.10
N PHE A 2 38.75 -32.79 -11.86
CA PHE A 2 37.67 -33.78 -11.63
C PHE A 2 36.82 -33.53 -10.37
N PHE A 3 37.43 -33.01 -9.29
CA PHE A 3 36.70 -32.67 -8.06
C PHE A 3 35.80 -31.42 -8.22
N PHE A 4 36.19 -30.48 -9.09
CA PHE A 4 35.39 -29.27 -9.39
C PHE A 4 34.16 -29.59 -10.25
N ILE A 5 34.26 -30.58 -11.14
CA ILE A 5 33.14 -31.04 -11.97
C ILE A 5 32.12 -31.82 -11.12
N LEU A 6 32.58 -32.60 -10.13
CA LEU A 6 31.68 -33.31 -9.21
C LEU A 6 30.92 -32.34 -8.29
N VAL A 7 31.59 -31.29 -7.80
CA VAL A 7 30.94 -30.22 -7.01
C VAL A 7 29.91 -29.46 -7.86
N LEU A 8 30.23 -29.09 -9.11
CA LEU A 8 29.27 -28.45 -10.03
C LEU A 8 28.07 -29.36 -10.38
N LEU A 9 28.27 -30.66 -10.54
CA LEU A 9 27.17 -31.61 -10.76
C LEU A 9 26.29 -31.78 -9.51
N THR A 10 26.87 -31.79 -8.30
CA THR A 10 26.09 -31.82 -7.05
C THR A 10 25.38 -30.49 -6.72
N PHE A 11 25.89 -29.36 -7.21
CA PHE A 11 25.22 -28.06 -7.08
C PHE A 11 24.09 -27.88 -8.11
N SER A 12 24.20 -28.46 -9.31
CA SER A 12 23.12 -28.39 -10.31
C SER A 12 21.85 -29.15 -9.93
N SER A 13 21.95 -30.23 -9.14
CA SER A 13 20.80 -30.96 -8.62
C SER A 13 20.16 -30.33 -7.38
N SER A 14 20.80 -29.32 -6.79
CA SER A 14 20.36 -28.70 -5.52
C SER A 14 19.57 -27.41 -5.72
N PHE A 15 19.62 -26.79 -6.91
CA PHE A 15 18.84 -25.57 -7.22
C PHE A 15 17.37 -25.81 -7.56
N VAL A 16 16.95 -27.06 -7.74
CA VAL A 16 15.54 -27.42 -8.01
C VAL A 16 14.78 -27.84 -6.73
N ASN A 17 15.47 -28.04 -5.61
CA ASN A 17 14.86 -28.49 -4.36
C ASN A 17 14.42 -27.36 -3.41
N GLY A 18 14.46 -26.10 -3.86
CA GLY A 18 13.94 -24.94 -3.10
C GLY A 18 12.44 -24.68 -3.32
N ALA A 19 11.81 -25.36 -4.28
CA ALA A 19 10.37 -25.48 -4.31
C ALA A 19 9.98 -26.52 -3.25
N ASP A 20 9.26 -26.11 -2.20
CA ASP A 20 8.55 -27.08 -1.37
C ASP A 20 7.82 -28.03 -2.32
N GLN A 21 8.16 -29.32 -2.28
CA GLN A 21 7.36 -30.33 -2.98
C GLN A 21 5.93 -30.17 -2.47
N ASN A 22 5.04 -29.75 -3.37
CA ASN A 22 3.64 -29.41 -3.10
C ASN A 22 3.06 -30.32 -1.99
N THR A 23 2.93 -29.80 -0.77
CA THR A 23 2.11 -30.39 0.30
C THR A 23 0.61 -30.11 0.05
N CYS A 24 0.25 -29.66 -1.15
CA CYS A 24 -1.10 -29.30 -1.50
C CYS A 24 -1.95 -30.55 -1.62
N THR A 25 -3.04 -30.58 -0.86
CA THR A 25 -4.06 -31.62 -0.95
C THR A 25 -5.11 -31.12 -1.95
N PRO A 26 -5.44 -31.88 -3.02
CA PRO A 26 -6.44 -31.46 -3.99
C PRO A 26 -7.77 -31.13 -3.31
N SER A 27 -8.28 -29.92 -3.52
CA SER A 27 -9.60 -29.48 -3.04
C SER A 27 -10.63 -29.58 -4.15
N SER A 28 -11.87 -29.94 -3.82
CA SER A 28 -13.00 -29.97 -4.76
C SER A 28 -13.35 -28.60 -5.35
N THR A 29 -12.75 -27.51 -4.85
CA THR A 29 -12.95 -26.14 -5.31
C THR A 29 -11.90 -25.66 -6.32
N GLN A 30 -10.85 -26.44 -6.60
CA GLN A 30 -9.79 -26.05 -7.52
C GLN A 30 -10.25 -26.14 -8.98
N LYS A 31 -9.92 -25.13 -9.79
CA LYS A 31 -10.17 -25.15 -11.23
C LYS A 31 -9.19 -26.13 -11.90
N ASN A 32 -9.67 -27.18 -12.57
CA ASN A 32 -8.78 -28.02 -13.39
C ASN A 32 -8.25 -27.21 -14.58
N THR A 33 -6.94 -27.02 -14.65
CA THR A 33 -6.29 -26.17 -15.66
C THR A 33 -5.57 -26.96 -16.77
N SER A 34 -5.69 -28.29 -16.77
CA SER A 34 -4.91 -29.18 -17.66
C SER A 34 -5.12 -28.87 -19.15
N THR A 35 -6.39 -28.79 -19.59
CA THR A 35 -6.72 -28.50 -20.99
C THR A 35 -6.28 -27.09 -21.38
N ILE A 36 -6.56 -26.10 -20.52
CA ILE A 36 -6.20 -24.69 -20.76
C ILE A 36 -4.68 -24.53 -20.94
N LEU A 37 -3.89 -25.20 -20.11
CA LEU A 37 -2.42 -25.18 -20.21
C LEU A 37 -1.92 -25.85 -21.48
N ASN A 38 -2.58 -26.92 -21.94
CA ASN A 38 -2.23 -27.57 -23.20
C ASN A 38 -2.52 -26.65 -24.40
N ASP A 39 -3.67 -25.98 -24.40
CA ASP A 39 -4.03 -25.01 -25.44
C ASP A 39 -3.06 -23.82 -25.46
N LEU A 40 -2.70 -23.28 -24.29
CA LEU A 40 -1.68 -22.24 -24.18
C LEU A 40 -0.34 -22.70 -24.74
N ARG A 41 0.12 -23.90 -24.36
CA ARG A 41 1.41 -24.44 -24.83
C ARG A 41 1.41 -24.67 -26.34
N GLN A 42 0.28 -25.02 -26.94
CA GLN A 42 0.16 -25.11 -28.39
C GLN A 42 0.34 -23.73 -29.03
N GLU A 43 -0.28 -22.68 -28.49
CA GLU A 43 -0.10 -21.31 -28.99
C GLU A 43 1.31 -20.76 -28.77
N MET A 44 1.95 -21.10 -27.64
CA MET A 44 3.36 -20.80 -27.41
C MET A 44 4.25 -21.38 -28.52
N ARG A 45 4.00 -22.62 -28.95
CA ARG A 45 4.72 -23.23 -30.09
C ARG A 45 4.45 -22.51 -31.40
N ASN A 46 3.18 -22.14 -31.66
CA ASN A 46 2.80 -21.38 -32.86
C ASN A 46 3.50 -20.01 -32.91
N LYS A 47 3.73 -19.37 -31.75
CA LYS A 47 4.47 -18.11 -31.64
C LYS A 47 5.99 -18.28 -31.51
N GLY A 48 6.48 -19.52 -31.45
CA GLY A 48 7.90 -19.83 -31.34
C GLY A 48 8.54 -19.34 -30.04
N ILE A 49 7.84 -19.50 -28.90
CA ILE A 49 8.35 -19.21 -27.55
C ILE A 49 8.33 -20.48 -26.69
N GLY A 50 9.31 -20.60 -25.78
CA GLY A 50 9.43 -21.74 -24.86
C GLY A 50 8.81 -21.50 -23.49
N ILE A 51 8.67 -20.22 -23.13
CA ILE A 51 8.18 -19.76 -21.83
C ILE A 51 7.32 -18.54 -22.06
N TYR A 52 6.19 -18.45 -21.36
CA TYR A 52 5.28 -17.33 -21.42
C TYR A 52 5.03 -16.76 -20.02
N VAL A 53 5.33 -15.48 -19.83
CA VAL A 53 5.10 -14.75 -18.58
C VAL A 53 3.74 -14.04 -18.68
N ILE A 54 2.92 -14.20 -17.65
CA ILE A 54 1.53 -13.72 -17.61
C ILE A 54 1.38 -12.80 -16.41
N PHE A 55 1.33 -11.50 -16.70
CA PHE A 55 1.09 -10.45 -15.71
C PHE A 55 -0.40 -10.36 -15.37
N PRO A 56 -0.76 -10.04 -14.10
CA PRO A 56 -2.13 -9.79 -13.70
C PRO A 56 -2.65 -8.42 -14.16
N ASP A 57 -1.75 -7.52 -14.53
CA ASP A 57 -2.01 -6.12 -14.89
C ASP A 57 -2.74 -5.97 -16.24
N ASP A 58 -3.50 -4.89 -16.39
CA ASP A 58 -4.05 -4.40 -17.66
C ASP A 58 -3.03 -3.48 -18.39
N GLU A 59 -3.44 -2.85 -19.50
CA GLU A 59 -2.57 -1.97 -20.28
C GLU A 59 -2.11 -0.71 -19.52
N HIS A 60 -2.74 -0.44 -18.37
CA HIS A 60 -2.56 0.76 -17.56
C HIS A 60 -1.78 0.49 -16.27
N GLY A 61 -1.43 -0.77 -15.98
CA GLY A 61 -0.76 -1.15 -14.74
C GLY A 61 -1.68 -1.04 -13.53
N SER A 62 -2.98 -1.27 -13.71
CA SER A 62 -3.98 -1.17 -12.64
C SER A 62 -3.80 -2.28 -11.60
N GLU A 63 -3.82 -1.94 -10.31
CA GLU A 63 -3.75 -2.93 -9.22
C GLU A 63 -4.97 -3.87 -9.21
N TYR A 64 -6.15 -3.30 -9.38
CA TYR A 64 -7.38 -4.03 -9.63
C TYR A 64 -7.68 -3.95 -11.11
N THR A 65 -8.05 -5.09 -11.71
CA THR A 65 -8.44 -5.17 -13.11
C THR A 65 -9.92 -5.52 -13.24
N GLN A 66 -10.56 -5.04 -14.30
CA GLN A 66 -11.92 -5.45 -14.63
C GLN A 66 -11.98 -6.95 -14.93
N PRO A 67 -13.14 -7.62 -14.77
CA PRO A 67 -13.27 -9.05 -15.06
C PRO A 67 -12.79 -9.47 -16.45
N TYR A 68 -12.92 -8.61 -17.46
CA TYR A 68 -12.43 -8.83 -18.83
C TYR A 68 -10.90 -9.06 -18.90
N ASP A 69 -10.14 -8.44 -17.99
CA ASP A 69 -8.68 -8.42 -17.96
C ASP A 69 -8.09 -9.46 -16.98
N LYS A 70 -8.93 -10.24 -16.29
CA LYS A 70 -8.55 -11.27 -15.30
C LYS A 70 -7.94 -12.54 -15.91
N ARG A 71 -6.97 -12.37 -16.81
CA ARG A 71 -6.25 -13.42 -17.55
C ARG A 71 -5.57 -14.42 -16.62
N ARG A 72 -4.84 -13.90 -15.63
CA ARG A 72 -4.15 -14.71 -14.61
C ARG A 72 -5.15 -15.49 -13.76
N ASP A 73 -6.25 -14.88 -13.32
CA ASP A 73 -7.29 -15.59 -12.56
C ASP A 73 -7.91 -16.72 -13.41
N TRP A 74 -8.23 -16.45 -14.67
CA TRP A 74 -8.83 -17.46 -15.54
C TRP A 74 -7.87 -18.62 -15.82
N ILE A 75 -6.59 -18.37 -16.15
CA ILE A 75 -5.67 -19.46 -16.51
C ILE A 75 -5.20 -20.29 -15.31
N THR A 76 -5.16 -19.71 -14.11
CA THR A 76 -4.62 -20.37 -12.90
C THR A 76 -5.70 -20.86 -11.93
N GLY A 77 -6.88 -20.21 -11.91
CA GLY A 77 -7.86 -20.34 -10.82
C GLY A 77 -7.57 -19.46 -9.60
N PHE A 78 -6.39 -18.84 -9.50
CA PHE A 78 -6.00 -17.99 -8.37
C PHE A 78 -6.51 -16.55 -8.52
N SER A 79 -7.28 -16.08 -7.55
CA SER A 79 -8.02 -14.81 -7.59
C SER A 79 -7.46 -13.70 -6.69
N GLY A 80 -6.23 -13.83 -6.18
CA GLY A 80 -5.60 -12.77 -5.38
C GLY A 80 -5.23 -11.56 -6.24
N SER A 81 -5.14 -10.34 -5.68
CA SER A 81 -4.81 -9.17 -6.51
C SER A 81 -3.37 -9.24 -7.02
N ALA A 82 -2.43 -9.73 -6.23
CA ALA A 82 -1.03 -9.85 -6.60
C ALA A 82 -0.62 -11.26 -6.99
N GLY A 83 0.11 -11.38 -8.11
CA GLY A 83 0.85 -12.58 -8.45
C GLY A 83 1.02 -12.77 -9.96
N ILE A 84 2.20 -13.23 -10.36
CA ILE A 84 2.62 -13.40 -11.76
C ILE A 84 2.70 -14.90 -12.05
N ALA A 85 2.01 -15.33 -13.11
CA ALA A 85 2.07 -16.70 -13.60
C ALA A 85 3.14 -16.85 -14.68
N VAL A 86 3.83 -17.97 -14.70
CA VAL A 86 4.79 -18.32 -15.75
C VAL A 86 4.52 -19.74 -16.20
N VAL A 87 4.37 -19.92 -17.51
CA VAL A 87 4.13 -21.22 -18.13
C VAL A 87 5.29 -21.54 -19.06
N SER A 88 5.97 -22.65 -18.82
CA SER A 88 6.90 -23.24 -19.78
C SER A 88 6.21 -24.38 -20.54
N LEU A 89 6.89 -24.93 -21.53
CA LEU A 89 6.42 -26.13 -22.23
C LEU A 89 6.32 -27.38 -21.33
N ARG A 90 6.86 -27.35 -20.11
CA ARG A 90 6.90 -28.49 -19.17
C ARG A 90 6.26 -28.21 -17.82
N THR A 91 6.39 -27.00 -17.32
CA THR A 91 6.03 -26.58 -15.95
C THR A 91 5.13 -25.36 -15.99
N ALA A 92 4.35 -25.14 -14.93
CA ALA A 92 3.64 -23.88 -14.70
C ALA A 92 3.83 -23.49 -13.24
N ALA A 93 4.09 -22.21 -12.98
CA ALA A 93 4.40 -21.70 -11.65
C ALA A 93 3.76 -20.32 -11.44
N LEU A 94 3.40 -20.00 -10.20
CA LEU A 94 2.83 -18.70 -9.83
C LEU A 94 3.60 -18.11 -8.64
N TRP A 95 4.16 -16.91 -8.82
CA TRP A 95 4.73 -16.12 -7.74
C TRP A 95 3.66 -15.22 -7.17
N THR A 96 3.46 -15.28 -5.85
CA THR A 96 2.67 -14.29 -5.10
C THR A 96 3.38 -13.99 -3.79
N ASP A 97 2.91 -12.99 -3.06
CA ASP A 97 3.48 -12.57 -1.78
C ASP A 97 2.71 -13.15 -0.58
N SER A 98 3.24 -12.91 0.63
CA SER A 98 2.74 -13.51 1.87
C SER A 98 1.27 -13.25 2.18
N ARG A 99 0.65 -12.22 1.57
CA ARG A 99 -0.78 -11.93 1.74
C ARG A 99 -1.68 -13.03 1.14
N TYR A 100 -1.14 -13.79 0.18
CA TYR A 100 -1.90 -14.69 -0.68
C TYR A 100 -1.42 -16.15 -0.65
N PHE A 101 -0.43 -16.49 0.16
CA PHE A 101 0.11 -17.85 0.27
C PHE A 101 -0.97 -18.91 0.53
N THR A 102 -1.74 -18.76 1.60
CA THR A 102 -2.82 -19.70 1.94
C THR A 102 -3.89 -19.76 0.85
N GLN A 103 -4.27 -18.60 0.29
CA GLN A 103 -5.27 -18.54 -0.78
C GLN A 103 -4.77 -19.27 -2.04
N ALA A 104 -3.50 -19.11 -2.41
CA ALA A 104 -2.94 -19.77 -3.57
C ALA A 104 -2.87 -21.29 -3.39
N GLU A 105 -2.57 -21.78 -2.18
CA GLU A 105 -2.62 -23.21 -1.86
C GLU A 105 -4.03 -23.80 -1.99
N GLU A 106 -5.06 -23.04 -1.59
CA GLU A 106 -6.45 -23.48 -1.68
C GLU A 106 -6.99 -23.44 -3.13
N GLN A 107 -6.55 -22.46 -3.94
CA GLN A 107 -7.14 -22.18 -5.26
C GLN A 107 -6.39 -22.78 -6.45
N LEU A 108 -5.06 -22.95 -6.37
CA LEU A 108 -4.28 -23.48 -7.48
C LEU A 108 -4.47 -24.99 -7.63
N ASP A 109 -4.61 -25.43 -8.88
CA ASP A 109 -4.55 -26.84 -9.25
C ASP A 109 -3.12 -27.36 -9.08
N CYS A 110 -2.87 -28.03 -7.97
CA CYS A 110 -1.54 -28.47 -7.56
C CYS A 110 -0.93 -29.58 -8.43
N ALA A 111 -1.72 -30.22 -9.29
CA ALA A 111 -1.20 -31.17 -10.26
C ALA A 111 -0.48 -30.44 -11.41
N ASN A 112 -0.86 -29.18 -11.67
CA ASN A 112 -0.37 -28.41 -12.79
C ASN A 112 0.50 -27.20 -12.40
N TRP A 113 0.25 -26.59 -11.23
CA TRP A 113 0.88 -25.36 -10.78
C TRP A 113 1.80 -25.55 -9.58
N LEU A 114 2.97 -24.92 -9.65
CA LEU A 114 3.89 -24.73 -8.53
C LEU A 114 3.63 -23.36 -7.88
N LEU A 115 3.34 -23.34 -6.58
CA LEU A 115 3.27 -22.10 -5.82
C LEU A 115 4.68 -21.64 -5.44
N MET A 116 5.07 -20.48 -5.92
CA MET A 116 6.34 -19.84 -5.60
C MET A 116 6.09 -18.74 -4.57
N ARG A 117 6.41 -19.03 -3.32
CA ARG A 117 6.22 -18.09 -2.20
C ARG A 117 7.28 -16.99 -2.27
N ASP A 118 6.96 -15.86 -2.89
CA ASP A 118 7.92 -14.80 -3.16
C ASP A 118 8.60 -14.31 -1.89
N LYS A 119 9.90 -14.04 -1.99
CA LYS A 119 10.80 -13.62 -0.88
C LYS A 119 11.03 -14.65 0.24
N ASN A 120 10.41 -15.83 0.21
CA ASN A 120 10.78 -16.88 1.15
C ASN A 120 12.21 -17.38 0.87
N PRO A 121 13.00 -17.68 1.91
CA PRO A 121 14.33 -18.26 1.73
C PRO A 121 14.30 -19.52 0.86
N GLY A 122 15.21 -19.60 -0.12
CA GLY A 122 15.31 -20.74 -1.05
C GLY A 122 14.41 -20.66 -2.28
N VAL A 123 13.41 -19.77 -2.31
CA VAL A 123 12.58 -19.55 -3.50
C VAL A 123 13.31 -18.60 -4.46
N PRO A 124 13.56 -19.00 -5.74
CA PRO A 124 14.18 -18.11 -6.70
C PRO A 124 13.25 -16.95 -7.05
N THR A 125 13.84 -15.79 -7.35
CA THR A 125 13.08 -14.68 -7.95
C THR A 125 12.54 -15.11 -9.31
N LEU A 126 11.44 -14.49 -9.74
CA LEU A 126 10.83 -14.80 -11.03
C LEU A 126 11.80 -14.65 -12.21
N ILE A 127 12.66 -13.61 -12.20
CA ILE A 127 13.69 -13.42 -13.24
C ILE A 127 14.76 -14.52 -13.18
N ASN A 128 15.22 -14.91 -11.98
CA ASN A 128 16.22 -15.98 -11.86
C ASN A 128 15.66 -17.32 -12.36
N TRP A 129 14.40 -17.62 -12.03
CA TRP A 129 13.73 -18.82 -12.52
C TRP A 129 13.49 -18.78 -14.03
N LEU A 130 13.09 -17.61 -14.57
CA LEU A 130 12.94 -17.41 -16.00
C LEU A 130 14.25 -17.72 -16.74
N VAL A 131 15.39 -17.20 -16.24
CA VAL A 131 16.72 -17.47 -16.80
C VAL A 131 17.05 -18.97 -16.70
N SER A 132 16.78 -19.62 -15.56
CA SER A 132 17.08 -21.04 -15.39
C SER A 132 16.27 -21.94 -16.32
N GLU A 133 14.99 -21.63 -16.56
CA GLU A 133 14.15 -22.37 -17.49
C GLU A 133 14.53 -22.06 -18.94
N ALA A 134 14.81 -20.80 -19.26
CA ALA A 134 15.22 -20.36 -20.59
C ALA A 134 16.51 -21.06 -21.04
N ASN A 135 17.45 -21.28 -20.13
CA ASN A 135 18.70 -21.99 -20.42
C ASN A 135 18.51 -23.48 -20.77
N GLN A 136 17.33 -24.05 -20.51
CA GLN A 136 17.01 -25.45 -20.82
C GLN A 136 16.26 -25.62 -22.16
N THR A 137 16.07 -24.54 -22.92
CA THR A 137 15.35 -24.56 -24.20
C THR A 137 16.02 -23.63 -25.22
N VAL A 138 15.90 -23.97 -26.51
CA VAL A 138 16.35 -23.10 -27.61
C VAL A 138 15.32 -22.03 -27.98
N LEU A 139 14.05 -22.24 -27.59
CA LEU A 139 12.99 -21.26 -27.84
C LEU A 139 13.07 -20.14 -26.80
N PRO A 140 13.02 -18.87 -27.22
CA PRO A 140 13.14 -17.74 -26.29
C PRO A 140 11.91 -17.65 -25.38
N PRO A 141 12.06 -17.00 -24.20
CA PRO A 141 10.92 -16.58 -23.41
C PRO A 141 10.15 -15.44 -24.11
N GLY A 142 8.85 -15.33 -23.83
CA GLY A 142 8.02 -14.24 -24.34
C GLY A 142 7.00 -13.72 -23.34
N THR A 143 6.50 -12.53 -23.60
CA THR A 143 5.42 -11.86 -22.84
C THR A 143 4.72 -10.83 -23.72
N THR A 144 3.60 -10.29 -23.27
CA THR A 144 2.86 -9.20 -23.91
C THR A 144 3.37 -7.85 -23.43
N THR A 145 3.82 -7.02 -24.37
CA THR A 145 4.43 -5.70 -24.10
C THR A 145 3.47 -4.67 -23.52
N GLU A 146 2.18 -4.82 -23.81
CA GLU A 146 1.09 -3.96 -23.37
C GLU A 146 0.82 -4.13 -21.87
N PHE A 147 1.09 -5.32 -21.31
CA PHE A 147 0.86 -5.64 -19.90
C PHE A 147 2.16 -5.75 -19.09
N THR A 148 3.31 -5.52 -19.74
CA THR A 148 4.62 -5.64 -19.10
C THR A 148 5.19 -4.26 -18.86
N THR A 149 5.57 -3.94 -17.63
CA THR A 149 6.21 -2.66 -17.32
C THR A 149 7.59 -2.56 -17.95
N THR A 150 7.97 -1.33 -18.33
CA THR A 150 9.29 -1.04 -18.92
C THR A 150 10.44 -1.46 -17.99
N SER A 151 10.32 -1.21 -16.68
CA SER A 151 11.35 -1.55 -15.69
C SER A 151 11.58 -3.06 -15.57
N TRP A 152 10.51 -3.86 -15.55
CA TRP A 152 10.62 -5.31 -15.52
C TRP A 152 11.19 -5.85 -16.82
N TRP A 153 10.72 -5.37 -17.98
CA TRP A 153 11.22 -5.79 -19.29
C TRP A 153 12.72 -5.55 -19.44
N ALA A 154 13.22 -4.39 -19.00
CA ALA A 154 14.64 -4.06 -19.00
C ALA A 154 15.44 -4.97 -18.07
N SER A 155 14.93 -5.25 -16.88
CA SER A 155 15.58 -6.14 -15.89
C SER A 155 15.68 -7.58 -16.40
N ALA A 156 14.58 -8.11 -16.94
CA ALA A 156 14.54 -9.45 -17.49
C ALA A 156 15.46 -9.61 -18.71
N ASN A 157 15.47 -8.66 -19.65
CA ASN A 157 16.39 -8.70 -20.79
C ASN A 157 17.86 -8.54 -20.39
N THR A 158 18.15 -7.79 -19.32
CA THR A 158 19.51 -7.68 -18.80
C THR A 158 20.00 -9.05 -18.31
N ALA A 159 19.18 -9.78 -17.56
CA ALA A 159 19.52 -11.11 -17.07
C ALA A 159 19.59 -12.17 -18.20
N LEU A 160 18.66 -12.15 -19.16
CA LEU A 160 18.64 -13.11 -20.27
C LEU A 160 19.84 -12.99 -21.23
N LYS A 161 20.45 -11.79 -21.33
CA LYS A 161 21.66 -11.58 -22.14
C LYS A 161 22.82 -12.46 -21.67
N GLU A 162 22.90 -12.80 -20.38
CA GLU A 162 23.95 -13.67 -19.83
C GLU A 162 23.92 -15.07 -20.46
N ILE A 163 22.74 -15.54 -20.86
CA ILE A 163 22.53 -16.82 -21.57
C ILE A 163 22.27 -16.65 -23.07
N ARG A 164 22.57 -15.46 -23.62
CA ARG A 164 22.38 -15.11 -25.04
C ARG A 164 20.94 -15.29 -25.53
N GLN A 165 19.97 -15.02 -24.66
CA GLN A 165 18.55 -14.94 -25.01
C GLN A 165 18.00 -13.55 -24.76
N GLU A 166 16.80 -13.29 -25.28
CA GLU A 166 16.05 -12.07 -25.09
C GLU A 166 14.56 -12.38 -25.00
N LEU A 167 13.80 -11.49 -24.37
CA LEU A 167 12.35 -11.56 -24.37
C LEU A 167 11.79 -11.27 -25.75
N LYS A 168 10.92 -12.15 -26.22
CA LYS A 168 10.12 -11.94 -27.42
C LYS A 168 8.78 -11.27 -27.05
N SER A 169 8.47 -10.15 -27.69
CA SER A 169 7.11 -9.60 -27.62
C SER A 169 6.16 -10.52 -28.38
N VAL A 170 5.15 -11.01 -27.68
CA VAL A 170 4.06 -11.79 -28.26
C VAL A 170 2.73 -11.15 -27.85
N GLY A 171 1.75 -11.18 -28.75
CA GLY A 171 0.39 -10.75 -28.40
C GLY A 171 -0.19 -11.59 -27.25
N ASP A 172 -1.34 -11.18 -26.76
CA ASP A 172 -1.98 -11.81 -25.61
C ASP A 172 -2.49 -13.23 -25.92
N LEU A 173 -1.71 -14.23 -25.54
CA LEU A 173 -2.02 -15.63 -25.80
C LEU A 173 -3.14 -16.16 -24.89
N VAL A 174 -3.29 -15.61 -23.68
CA VAL A 174 -4.36 -16.05 -22.76
C VAL A 174 -5.70 -15.62 -23.33
N SER A 175 -5.81 -14.36 -23.74
CA SER A 175 -7.01 -13.85 -24.40
C SER A 175 -7.38 -14.61 -25.66
N PHE A 176 -6.38 -15.06 -26.43
CA PHE A 176 -6.61 -15.80 -27.66
C PHE A 176 -7.26 -17.17 -27.41
N ILE A 177 -6.85 -17.88 -26.35
CA ILE A 177 -7.41 -19.19 -26.00
C ILE A 177 -8.63 -19.11 -25.09
N TRP A 178 -8.94 -17.93 -24.51
CA TRP A 178 -10.08 -17.75 -23.62
C TRP A 178 -11.39 -17.79 -24.43
N PRO A 179 -12.26 -18.79 -24.24
CA PRO A 179 -13.49 -18.89 -25.02
C PRO A 179 -14.36 -17.63 -24.89
N ASN A 180 -14.80 -17.08 -26.02
CA ASN A 180 -15.59 -15.85 -26.08
C ASN A 180 -16.90 -15.91 -25.29
N ASN A 181 -17.46 -17.10 -25.09
CA ASN A 181 -18.66 -17.33 -24.29
C ASN A 181 -18.40 -17.36 -22.78
N GLU A 182 -17.15 -17.51 -22.35
CA GLU A 182 -16.73 -17.48 -20.94
C GLU A 182 -16.13 -16.14 -20.55
N ARG A 183 -15.46 -15.45 -21.48
CA ARG A 183 -14.81 -14.18 -21.19
C ARG A 183 -15.85 -13.11 -20.88
N PRO A 184 -15.77 -12.43 -19.70
CA PRO A 184 -16.64 -11.32 -19.39
C PRO A 184 -16.56 -10.24 -20.47
N ARG A 185 -17.58 -9.40 -20.60
CA ARG A 185 -17.50 -8.23 -21.49
C ARG A 185 -16.68 -7.13 -20.81
N GLU A 186 -16.00 -6.34 -21.62
CA GLU A 186 -15.35 -5.11 -21.17
C GLU A 186 -16.42 -4.13 -20.65
N SER A 187 -16.07 -3.40 -19.59
CA SER A 187 -16.93 -2.36 -19.05
C SER A 187 -17.18 -1.26 -20.08
N GLN A 188 -18.40 -0.72 -20.06
CA GLN A 188 -18.84 0.40 -20.89
C GLN A 188 -19.58 1.42 -20.01
N ASN A 189 -19.20 1.51 -18.74
CA ASN A 189 -19.88 2.36 -17.77
C ASN A 189 -19.66 3.84 -18.09
N SER A 190 -20.62 4.70 -17.77
CA SER A 190 -20.52 6.12 -18.08
C SER A 190 -19.38 6.80 -17.32
N ILE A 191 -18.68 7.69 -18.02
CA ILE A 191 -17.75 8.65 -17.44
C ILE A 191 -18.57 9.84 -16.95
N VAL A 192 -18.29 10.29 -15.73
CA VAL A 192 -18.99 11.40 -15.07
C VAL A 192 -18.01 12.49 -14.65
N PRO A 193 -18.42 13.77 -14.67
CA PRO A 193 -17.59 14.85 -14.16
C PRO A 193 -17.44 14.76 -12.63
N HIS A 194 -16.25 15.06 -12.14
CA HIS A 194 -15.97 15.31 -10.73
C HIS A 194 -16.06 16.81 -10.48
N GLU A 195 -17.19 17.24 -9.94
CA GLU A 195 -17.51 18.66 -9.84
C GLU A 195 -16.50 19.46 -9.01
N ILE A 196 -16.34 20.74 -9.34
CA ILE A 196 -15.36 21.63 -8.72
C ILE A 196 -15.54 21.76 -7.19
N GLN A 197 -16.77 21.61 -6.70
CA GLN A 197 -17.06 21.63 -5.27
C GLN A 197 -16.39 20.49 -4.48
N TYR A 198 -16.03 19.40 -5.17
CA TYR A 198 -15.29 18.28 -4.60
C TYR A 198 -13.81 18.32 -5.01
N ALA A 199 -13.53 18.67 -6.28
CA ALA A 199 -12.16 18.67 -6.80
C ALA A 199 -11.30 19.83 -6.28
N GLY A 200 -11.90 20.97 -5.94
CA GLY A 200 -11.23 22.18 -5.45
C GLY A 200 -10.41 22.96 -6.48
N GLU A 201 -10.08 22.35 -7.62
CA GLU A 201 -9.32 22.96 -8.72
C GLU A 201 -9.90 22.55 -10.08
N THR A 202 -9.88 23.48 -11.02
CA THR A 202 -10.31 23.28 -12.41
C THR A 202 -9.28 22.47 -13.20
N VAL A 203 -9.70 21.88 -14.31
CA VAL A 203 -8.79 21.17 -15.24
C VAL A 203 -7.67 22.07 -15.73
N ALA A 204 -7.98 23.35 -16.04
CA ALA A 204 -6.98 24.33 -16.48
C ALA A 204 -5.91 24.60 -15.42
N GLU A 205 -6.28 24.75 -14.13
CA GLU A 205 -5.33 24.94 -13.04
C GLU A 205 -4.42 23.72 -12.84
N LYS A 206 -5.00 22.51 -12.94
CA LYS A 206 -4.24 21.25 -12.86
C LYS A 206 -3.27 21.09 -14.04
N LEU A 207 -3.69 21.42 -15.26
CA LEU A 207 -2.85 21.42 -16.45
C LEU A 207 -1.70 22.42 -16.34
N ASN A 208 -1.95 23.64 -15.85
CA ASN A 208 -0.89 24.63 -15.64
C ASN A 208 0.18 24.12 -14.65
N ARG A 209 -0.23 23.55 -13.50
CA ARG A 209 0.72 22.95 -12.54
C ARG A 209 1.49 21.78 -13.17
N THR A 210 0.80 20.91 -13.90
CA THR A 210 1.39 19.73 -14.55
C THR A 210 2.39 20.14 -15.63
N THR A 211 2.08 21.12 -16.48
CA THR A 211 2.96 21.57 -17.56
C THR A 211 4.21 22.30 -17.06
N ASN A 212 4.10 23.07 -15.97
CA ASN A 212 5.27 23.64 -15.31
C ASN A 212 6.23 22.54 -14.82
N GLU A 213 5.69 21.43 -14.35
CA GLU A 213 6.49 20.28 -13.94
C GLU A 213 7.11 19.53 -15.13
N ILE A 214 6.37 19.35 -16.23
CA ILE A 214 6.91 18.78 -17.48
C ILE A 214 8.12 19.61 -17.96
N LYS A 215 8.00 20.95 -17.96
CA LYS A 215 9.09 21.87 -18.31
C LYS A 215 10.28 21.72 -17.36
N ARG A 216 10.04 21.64 -16.05
CA ARG A 216 11.09 21.45 -15.02
C ARG A 216 11.88 20.16 -15.24
N LEU A 217 11.22 19.10 -15.72
CA LEU A 217 11.86 17.83 -16.06
C LEU A 217 12.62 17.86 -17.40
N GLY A 218 12.53 18.97 -18.16
CA GLY A 218 13.18 19.11 -19.46
C GLY A 218 12.47 18.38 -20.59
N ALA A 219 11.18 18.08 -20.42
CA ALA A 219 10.34 17.47 -21.45
C ALA A 219 9.50 18.51 -22.19
N THR A 220 9.13 18.22 -23.43
CA THR A 220 8.13 18.98 -24.20
C THR A 220 6.75 18.32 -24.16
N THR A 221 6.70 17.03 -23.83
CA THR A 221 5.45 16.25 -23.82
C THR A 221 5.55 15.14 -22.80
N THR A 222 4.43 14.74 -22.22
CA THR A 222 4.33 13.56 -21.35
C THR A 222 3.23 12.64 -21.82
N VAL A 223 3.43 11.33 -21.68
CA VAL A 223 2.39 10.31 -21.84
C VAL A 223 1.94 9.86 -20.46
N ILE A 224 0.62 9.82 -20.24
CA ILE A 224 0.00 9.36 -19.00
C ILE A 224 -0.86 8.14 -19.34
N SER A 225 -0.55 7.00 -18.69
CA SER A 225 -1.30 5.76 -18.83
C SER A 225 -2.01 5.34 -17.55
N ALA A 226 -1.59 5.84 -16.38
CA ALA A 226 -2.20 5.51 -15.11
C ALA A 226 -3.60 6.15 -15.00
N LEU A 227 -4.61 5.32 -14.76
CA LEU A 227 -6.02 5.76 -14.85
C LEU A 227 -6.39 6.76 -13.75
N ASP A 228 -5.80 6.64 -12.56
CA ASP A 228 -6.00 7.56 -11.44
C ASP A 228 -5.46 8.97 -11.74
N GLU A 229 -4.30 9.06 -12.41
CA GLU A 229 -3.73 10.32 -12.86
C GLU A 229 -4.62 11.00 -13.92
N ILE A 230 -5.14 10.24 -14.88
CA ILE A 230 -6.01 10.77 -15.95
C ILE A 230 -7.35 11.24 -15.35
N ALA A 231 -7.97 10.42 -14.49
CA ALA A 231 -9.19 10.77 -13.78
C ALA A 231 -9.03 12.06 -12.95
N TRP A 232 -7.92 12.20 -12.22
CA TRP A 232 -7.63 13.39 -11.43
C TRP A 232 -7.38 14.63 -12.30
N LEU A 233 -6.57 14.50 -13.36
CA LEU A 233 -6.14 15.64 -14.19
C LEU A 233 -7.32 16.29 -14.92
N PHE A 234 -8.24 15.48 -15.43
CA PHE A 234 -9.38 15.96 -16.21
C PHE A 234 -10.66 16.14 -15.39
N ASN A 235 -10.61 15.98 -14.05
CA ASN A 235 -11.80 16.01 -13.19
C ASN A 235 -12.91 15.09 -13.71
N LEU A 236 -12.54 13.87 -14.08
CA LEU A 236 -13.46 12.84 -14.55
C LEU A 236 -13.38 11.63 -13.62
N ARG A 237 -14.47 10.88 -13.51
CA ARG A 237 -14.54 9.60 -12.81
C ARG A 237 -15.31 8.60 -13.64
N GLY A 238 -15.04 7.33 -13.40
CA GLY A 238 -15.72 6.21 -14.05
C GLY A 238 -16.02 5.10 -13.06
N SER A 239 -16.35 3.93 -13.59
CA SER A 239 -16.55 2.72 -12.79
C SER A 239 -16.18 1.47 -13.59
N ASP A 240 -15.19 1.58 -14.49
CA ASP A 240 -14.74 0.44 -15.29
C ASP A 240 -13.95 -0.56 -14.46
N ILE A 241 -13.22 -0.06 -13.47
CA ILE A 241 -12.40 -0.87 -12.56
C ILE A 241 -13.18 -1.04 -11.25
N PRO A 242 -13.42 -2.28 -10.78
CA PRO A 242 -14.05 -2.50 -9.49
C PRO A 242 -13.36 -1.72 -8.37
N TYR A 243 -14.16 -1.09 -7.51
CA TYR A 243 -13.73 -0.32 -6.33
C TYR A 243 -12.94 0.97 -6.60
N ASN A 244 -12.56 1.21 -7.85
CA ASN A 244 -11.77 2.36 -8.25
C ASN A 244 -12.58 3.21 -9.23
N PRO A 245 -12.73 4.53 -8.99
CA PRO A 245 -13.59 5.37 -9.82
C PRO A 245 -12.90 5.79 -11.14
N PHE A 246 -12.39 4.79 -11.87
CA PHE A 246 -11.57 4.93 -13.07
C PHE A 246 -12.34 4.56 -14.32
N PHE A 247 -11.83 5.00 -15.46
CA PHE A 247 -12.29 4.65 -16.80
C PHE A 247 -11.08 4.41 -17.69
N LYS A 248 -11.14 3.41 -18.58
CA LYS A 248 -10.00 3.08 -19.45
C LYS A 248 -9.66 4.27 -20.35
N SER A 249 -8.42 4.74 -20.25
CA SER A 249 -8.01 5.96 -20.92
C SER A 249 -6.50 6.10 -21.05
N TYR A 250 -6.07 6.89 -22.03
CA TYR A 250 -4.72 7.43 -22.12
C TYR A 250 -4.79 8.96 -22.22
N ALA A 251 -3.69 9.63 -21.87
CA ALA A 251 -3.54 11.05 -22.14
C ALA A 251 -2.15 11.41 -22.64
N ILE A 252 -2.09 12.43 -23.49
CA ILE A 252 -0.86 13.07 -23.94
C ILE A 252 -0.97 14.55 -23.62
N VAL A 253 -0.02 15.07 -22.84
CA VAL A 253 -0.01 16.47 -22.40
C VAL A 253 1.26 17.16 -22.87
N HIS A 254 1.10 18.30 -23.53
CA HIS A 254 2.20 19.11 -24.04
C HIS A 254 2.59 20.20 -23.04
N ALA A 255 3.88 20.54 -22.98
CA ALA A 255 4.38 21.59 -22.09
C ALA A 255 3.80 22.98 -22.43
N ASP A 256 3.42 23.20 -23.69
CA ASP A 256 2.78 24.39 -24.22
C ASP A 256 1.29 24.15 -24.50
N TYR A 257 0.57 23.61 -23.51
CA TYR A 257 -0.81 23.14 -23.70
C TYR A 257 -1.80 24.20 -24.21
N GLU A 258 -1.51 25.49 -23.98
CA GLU A 258 -2.27 26.63 -24.50
C GLU A 258 -2.24 26.72 -26.04
N VAL A 259 -1.17 26.20 -26.66
CA VAL A 259 -1.00 26.08 -28.11
C VAL A 259 -1.38 24.67 -28.58
N ASN A 260 -0.87 23.66 -27.87
CA ASN A 260 -1.09 22.25 -28.16
C ASN A 260 -2.01 21.63 -27.11
N GLN A 261 -3.32 21.76 -27.31
CA GLN A 261 -4.33 21.21 -26.40
C GLN A 261 -4.01 19.76 -26.00
N PRO A 262 -4.16 19.38 -24.71
CA PRO A 262 -3.97 18.02 -24.26
C PRO A 262 -4.92 17.06 -24.98
N GLU A 263 -4.45 15.83 -25.23
CA GLU A 263 -5.20 14.78 -25.90
C GLU A 263 -5.64 13.73 -24.90
N LEU A 264 -6.95 13.47 -24.82
CA LEU A 264 -7.57 12.43 -23.99
C LEU A 264 -8.14 11.33 -24.89
N PHE A 265 -7.75 10.09 -24.64
CA PHE A 265 -8.16 8.92 -25.40
C PHE A 265 -9.09 8.07 -24.54
N VAL A 266 -10.35 7.96 -24.92
CA VAL A 266 -11.39 7.23 -24.16
C VAL A 266 -12.34 6.51 -25.10
N ASN A 267 -13.12 5.57 -24.59
CA ASN A 267 -14.25 5.07 -25.36
C ASN A 267 -15.33 6.16 -25.44
N LEU A 268 -15.56 6.66 -26.65
CA LEU A 268 -16.48 7.78 -26.88
C LEU A 268 -17.92 7.45 -26.49
N ALA A 269 -18.32 6.17 -26.47
CA ALA A 269 -19.65 5.76 -26.03
C ALA A 269 -19.87 5.95 -24.53
N GLN A 270 -18.80 6.07 -23.73
CA GLN A 270 -18.88 6.28 -22.28
C GLN A 270 -19.02 7.77 -21.90
N LEU A 271 -18.74 8.69 -22.82
CA LEU A 271 -18.80 10.13 -22.54
C LEU A 271 -20.21 10.69 -22.67
N ASN A 272 -20.64 11.45 -21.66
CA ASN A 272 -21.84 12.29 -21.75
C ASN A 272 -21.45 13.72 -22.14
N ILE A 273 -22.17 14.29 -23.11
CA ILE A 273 -21.85 15.56 -23.80
C ILE A 273 -21.89 16.81 -22.89
N SER A 274 -22.39 16.70 -21.66
CA SER A 274 -22.47 17.83 -20.71
C SER A 274 -21.15 18.19 -20.02
N GLN A 275 -20.06 17.48 -20.28
CA GLN A 275 -18.76 17.71 -19.64
C GLN A 275 -18.03 18.88 -20.30
N ASN A 276 -17.68 19.92 -19.52
CA ASN A 276 -16.92 21.06 -20.02
C ASN A 276 -15.43 20.71 -20.17
N LEU A 277 -15.09 20.16 -21.34
CA LEU A 277 -13.73 19.78 -21.75
C LEU A 277 -13.28 20.59 -22.99
N SER A 278 -13.73 21.84 -23.12
CA SER A 278 -13.50 22.67 -24.33
C SER A 278 -12.03 22.82 -24.71
N ASP A 279 -11.12 22.72 -23.74
CA ASP A 279 -9.69 22.87 -23.91
C ASP A 279 -8.95 21.53 -24.08
N VAL A 280 -9.67 20.41 -24.19
CA VAL A 280 -9.12 19.05 -24.31
C VAL A 280 -9.57 18.42 -25.62
N ARG A 281 -8.62 17.88 -26.40
CA ARG A 281 -8.94 17.11 -27.61
C ARG A 281 -9.27 15.68 -27.23
N ILE A 282 -10.48 15.25 -27.56
CA ILE A 282 -10.95 13.91 -27.23
C ILE A 282 -10.85 13.01 -28.47
N PHE A 283 -10.22 11.86 -28.31
CA PHE A 283 -10.09 10.83 -29.32
C PHE A 283 -10.67 9.49 -28.83
N SER A 284 -11.00 8.61 -29.76
CA SER A 284 -11.33 7.22 -29.40
C SER A 284 -10.11 6.51 -28.80
N TYR A 285 -10.34 5.63 -27.83
CA TYR A 285 -9.30 4.90 -27.10
C TYR A 285 -8.28 4.21 -28.04
N SER A 286 -8.75 3.59 -29.12
CA SER A 286 -7.90 2.88 -30.08
C SER A 286 -6.97 3.77 -30.91
N MET A 287 -7.21 5.08 -30.98
CA MET A 287 -6.35 6.02 -31.70
C MET A 287 -5.06 6.36 -30.94
N PHE A 288 -4.95 5.99 -29.67
CA PHE A 288 -3.79 6.32 -28.84
C PHE A 288 -2.47 5.91 -29.50
N TRP A 289 -2.38 4.66 -29.97
CA TRP A 289 -1.14 4.11 -30.52
C TRP A 289 -0.67 4.83 -31.79
N SER A 290 -1.58 5.14 -32.71
CA SER A 290 -1.25 5.85 -33.95
C SER A 290 -0.91 7.33 -33.69
N ARG A 291 -1.60 7.97 -32.74
CA ARG A 291 -1.30 9.34 -32.31
C ARG A 291 0.04 9.45 -31.61
N LEU A 292 0.33 8.55 -30.67
CA LEU A 292 1.64 8.50 -30.00
C LEU A 292 2.76 8.29 -31.02
N SER A 293 2.61 7.36 -31.97
CA SER A 293 3.59 7.17 -33.04
C SER A 293 3.78 8.44 -33.88
N THR A 294 2.71 9.18 -34.19
CA THR A 294 2.80 10.44 -34.93
C THR A 294 3.56 11.50 -34.13
N ILE A 295 3.20 11.70 -32.85
CA ILE A 295 3.82 12.68 -31.94
C ILE A 295 5.30 12.34 -31.70
N ALA A 296 5.61 11.06 -31.51
CA ALA A 296 6.97 10.58 -31.34
C ALA A 296 7.86 10.86 -32.57
N ASN A 297 7.29 10.97 -33.77
CA ASN A 297 8.02 11.29 -34.99
C ASN A 297 8.01 12.79 -35.37
N ASP A 298 7.19 13.63 -34.71
CA ASP A 298 7.12 15.07 -34.98
C ASP A 298 8.42 15.80 -34.62
N ALA A 299 8.98 16.56 -35.57
CA ALA A 299 10.23 17.30 -35.40
C ALA A 299 10.17 18.39 -34.31
N ASN A 300 8.98 18.90 -33.98
CA ASN A 300 8.78 19.91 -32.93
C ASN A 300 8.82 19.31 -31.52
N ILE A 301 8.71 17.98 -31.40
CA ILE A 301 8.75 17.26 -30.12
C ILE A 301 10.18 16.81 -29.85
N SER A 302 10.83 17.46 -28.90
CA SER A 302 12.24 17.19 -28.57
C SER A 302 12.40 16.08 -27.53
N LYS A 303 11.55 16.08 -26.49
CA LYS A 303 11.61 15.13 -25.38
C LYS A 303 10.22 14.70 -24.90
N ILE A 304 9.99 13.40 -24.87
CA ILE A 304 8.78 12.76 -24.35
C ILE A 304 9.11 12.10 -23.02
N TRP A 305 8.52 12.64 -21.95
CA TRP A 305 8.58 12.04 -20.63
C TRP A 305 7.60 10.86 -20.56
N VAL A 306 8.06 9.73 -20.02
CA VAL A 306 7.19 8.62 -19.63
C VAL A 306 7.61 8.07 -18.28
N SER A 307 6.64 7.53 -17.53
CA SER A 307 6.91 6.85 -16.26
C SER A 307 7.63 5.53 -16.52
N ALA A 308 8.54 5.12 -15.64
CA ALA A 308 9.15 3.78 -15.71
C ALA A 308 8.13 2.64 -15.48
N LYS A 309 6.94 2.98 -14.99
CA LYS A 309 5.82 2.06 -14.77
C LYS A 309 4.91 1.90 -15.99
N VAL A 310 5.12 2.66 -17.07
CA VAL A 310 4.32 2.46 -18.31
C VAL A 310 4.62 1.11 -18.94
N SER A 311 3.67 0.63 -19.74
CA SER A 311 3.84 -0.58 -20.54
C SER A 311 5.00 -0.44 -21.53
N GLN A 312 5.72 -1.54 -21.76
CA GLN A 312 6.82 -1.59 -22.72
C GLN A 312 6.34 -1.23 -24.14
N ALA A 313 5.07 -1.49 -24.46
CA ALA A 313 4.47 -1.11 -25.74
C ALA A 313 4.54 0.40 -26.00
N ILE A 314 4.30 1.24 -24.98
CA ILE A 314 4.44 2.70 -25.10
C ILE A 314 5.89 3.08 -25.39
N LEU A 315 6.84 2.48 -24.67
CA LEU A 315 8.26 2.77 -24.83
C LEU A 315 8.75 2.43 -26.25
N ASN A 316 8.29 1.30 -26.80
CA ASN A 316 8.68 0.83 -28.14
C ASN A 316 8.30 1.81 -29.27
N LEU A 317 7.32 2.69 -29.04
CA LEU A 317 6.88 3.69 -30.03
C LEU A 317 7.71 4.99 -29.97
N ILE A 318 8.50 5.20 -28.93
CA ILE A 318 9.23 6.45 -28.70
C ILE A 318 10.70 6.27 -29.12
N PRO A 319 11.21 7.03 -30.10
CA PRO A 319 12.62 6.99 -30.47
C PRO A 319 13.54 7.30 -29.30
N ASN A 320 14.62 6.54 -29.14
CA ASN A 320 15.59 6.69 -28.04
C ASN A 320 16.14 8.12 -27.86
N ASN A 321 16.31 8.87 -28.97
CA ASN A 321 16.79 10.25 -28.91
C ASN A 321 15.75 11.24 -28.33
N LYS A 322 14.45 10.90 -28.37
CA LYS A 322 13.35 11.70 -27.81
C LYS A 322 12.86 11.18 -26.47
N LEU A 323 13.12 9.92 -26.14
CA LEU A 323 12.73 9.34 -24.86
C LEU A 323 13.40 10.08 -23.68
N LEU A 324 12.59 10.41 -22.66
CA LEU A 324 13.03 10.83 -21.35
C LEU A 324 12.37 9.92 -20.30
N LEU A 325 13.16 9.01 -19.73
CA LEU A 325 12.72 8.01 -18.76
C LEU A 325 13.47 8.23 -17.43
N PRO A 326 13.14 9.24 -16.63
CA PRO A 326 13.83 9.48 -15.38
C PRO A 326 13.37 8.50 -14.30
N LEU A 327 14.26 8.26 -13.33
CA LEU A 327 13.92 7.58 -12.08
C LEU A 327 13.15 8.55 -11.17
N SER A 328 11.94 8.90 -11.58
CA SER A 328 11.06 9.81 -10.84
C SER A 328 9.59 9.48 -11.09
N ASN A 329 8.73 9.82 -10.13
CA ASN A 329 7.28 9.70 -10.29
C ASN A 329 6.74 10.70 -11.31
N SER A 330 5.56 10.39 -11.86
CA SER A 330 4.84 11.25 -12.79
C SER A 330 4.59 12.65 -12.22
N PRO A 331 4.68 13.70 -13.05
CA PRO A 331 4.24 15.05 -12.69
C PRO A 331 2.88 15.04 -11.98
N VAL A 332 1.91 14.34 -12.55
CA VAL A 332 0.53 14.30 -12.02
C VAL A 332 0.50 13.56 -10.68
N GLN A 333 1.18 12.41 -10.57
CA GLN A 333 1.22 11.64 -9.33
C GLN A 333 1.75 12.46 -8.14
N ARG A 334 2.84 13.22 -8.33
CA ARG A 334 3.42 14.04 -7.26
C ARG A 334 2.55 15.23 -6.87
N ILE A 335 1.85 15.80 -7.85
CA ILE A 335 0.95 16.94 -7.66
C ILE A 335 -0.30 16.50 -6.88
N LYS A 336 -0.97 15.42 -7.32
CA LYS A 336 -2.22 14.94 -6.73
C LYS A 336 -2.04 14.33 -5.33
N ALA A 337 -0.86 13.78 -5.03
CA ALA A 337 -0.57 13.22 -3.71
C ALA A 337 -0.73 14.24 -2.56
N ARG A 338 -0.57 15.54 -2.86
CA ARG A 338 -0.77 16.66 -1.93
C ARG A 338 -2.13 17.29 -2.15
N LYS A 339 -3.07 16.98 -1.27
CA LYS A 339 -4.48 17.37 -1.38
C LYS A 339 -4.64 18.87 -1.14
N ASN A 340 -5.45 19.52 -1.97
CA ASN A 340 -5.80 20.92 -1.79
C ASN A 340 -6.78 21.12 -0.60
N PRO A 341 -7.05 22.35 -0.14
CA PRO A 341 -7.90 22.57 1.03
C PRO A 341 -9.32 21.99 0.94
N ILE A 342 -9.92 21.94 -0.26
CA ILE A 342 -11.24 21.35 -0.48
C ILE A 342 -11.16 19.83 -0.35
N GLU A 343 -10.20 19.21 -1.04
CA GLU A 343 -9.96 17.76 -0.95
C GLU A 343 -9.68 17.34 0.51
N ARG A 344 -8.82 18.08 1.23
CA ARG A 344 -8.50 17.82 2.65
C ARG A 344 -9.75 17.85 3.53
N GLN A 345 -10.64 18.81 3.29
CA GLN A 345 -11.86 18.94 4.08
C GLN A 345 -12.85 17.80 3.77
N GLY A 346 -13.01 17.44 2.49
CA GLY A 346 -13.81 16.29 2.05
C GLY A 346 -13.35 14.98 2.70
N MET A 347 -12.04 14.71 2.70
CA MET A 347 -11.48 13.51 3.35
C MET A 347 -11.77 13.46 4.84
N ARG A 348 -11.73 14.58 5.56
CA ARG A 348 -12.11 14.61 6.98
C ARG A 348 -13.60 14.44 7.20
N ASP A 349 -14.43 15.03 6.34
CA ASP A 349 -15.88 15.00 6.48
C ASP A 349 -16.48 13.64 6.10
N CYS A 350 -15.83 12.86 5.26
CA CYS A 350 -16.29 11.53 4.94
C CYS A 350 -16.00 10.49 6.03
N GLN A 351 -14.88 10.61 6.75
CA GLN A 351 -14.57 9.72 7.89
C GLN A 351 -15.67 9.76 8.92
N LYS A 352 -16.26 10.94 9.13
CA LYS A 352 -17.43 11.14 9.97
C LYS A 352 -18.65 10.32 9.53
N ARG A 353 -18.94 10.32 8.22
CA ARG A 353 -20.06 9.56 7.64
C ARG A 353 -19.82 8.06 7.71
N ASP A 354 -18.62 7.61 7.33
CA ASP A 354 -18.29 6.19 7.38
C ASP A 354 -18.28 5.68 8.82
N ALA A 355 -17.83 6.48 9.79
CA ALA A 355 -17.89 6.16 11.21
C ALA A 355 -19.34 5.95 11.73
N VAL A 356 -20.31 6.74 11.26
CA VAL A 356 -21.73 6.50 11.58
C VAL A 356 -22.18 5.13 11.06
N ALA A 357 -21.84 4.79 9.81
CA ALA A 357 -22.19 3.48 9.24
C ALA A 357 -21.54 2.32 10.02
N ARG A 358 -20.27 2.48 10.42
CA ARG A 358 -19.53 1.49 11.22
C ARG A 358 -20.16 1.25 12.58
N MET A 359 -20.54 2.31 13.30
CA MET A 359 -21.13 2.14 14.62
C MET A 359 -22.53 1.56 14.57
N LYS A 360 -23.33 1.89 13.55
CA LYS A 360 -24.63 1.23 13.32
C LYS A 360 -24.49 -0.25 13.03
N HIS A 361 -23.56 -0.60 12.12
CA HIS A 361 -23.22 -1.99 11.84
C HIS A 361 -22.78 -2.75 13.09
N LEU A 362 -21.89 -2.16 13.88
CA LEU A 362 -21.37 -2.81 15.09
C LEU A 362 -22.46 -3.01 16.14
N GLY A 363 -23.32 -2.01 16.36
CA GLY A 363 -24.48 -2.12 17.25
C GLY A 363 -25.45 -3.21 16.80
N TRP A 364 -25.77 -3.26 15.50
CA TRP A 364 -26.58 -4.34 14.93
C TRP A 364 -25.95 -5.72 15.15
N LEU A 365 -24.66 -5.87 14.84
CA LEU A 365 -23.97 -7.16 14.94
C LEU A 365 -23.96 -7.67 16.39
N GLU A 366 -23.64 -6.80 17.35
CA GLU A 366 -23.71 -7.14 18.77
C GLU A 366 -25.11 -7.56 19.20
N GLN A 367 -26.14 -6.85 18.74
CA GLN A 367 -27.53 -7.21 19.01
C GLN A 367 -27.87 -8.59 18.44
N GLN A 368 -27.52 -8.89 17.18
CA GLN A 368 -27.78 -10.21 16.60
C GLN A 368 -27.09 -11.34 17.40
N LEU A 369 -25.84 -11.14 17.80
CA LEU A 369 -25.12 -12.12 18.61
C LEU A 369 -25.69 -12.25 20.04
N ASN A 370 -26.22 -11.17 20.62
CA ASN A 370 -26.88 -11.19 21.92
C ASN A 370 -28.24 -11.88 21.89
N ASP A 371 -28.98 -11.73 20.79
CA ASP A 371 -30.25 -12.40 20.54
C ASP A 371 -30.09 -13.89 20.15
N GLY A 372 -28.85 -14.40 20.10
CA GLY A 372 -28.55 -15.78 19.73
C GLY A 372 -28.73 -16.09 18.24
N LYS A 373 -28.80 -15.06 17.39
CA LYS A 373 -28.87 -15.24 15.93
C LYS A 373 -27.50 -15.59 15.37
N SER A 374 -27.52 -16.38 14.29
CA SER A 374 -26.31 -16.74 13.55
C SER A 374 -26.09 -15.75 12.41
N VAL A 375 -24.96 -15.04 12.46
CA VAL A 375 -24.50 -14.13 11.40
C VAL A 375 -23.16 -14.66 10.90
N ASN A 376 -23.01 -14.80 9.59
CA ASN A 376 -21.74 -15.18 8.97
C ASN A 376 -20.96 -13.96 8.42
N GLU A 377 -19.71 -14.18 8.03
CA GLU A 377 -18.81 -13.16 7.50
C GLU A 377 -19.43 -12.36 6.34
N THR A 378 -20.05 -13.04 5.37
CA THR A 378 -20.67 -12.38 4.20
C THR A 378 -21.89 -11.53 4.58
N GLN A 379 -22.76 -12.04 5.45
CA GLN A 379 -23.94 -11.30 5.94
C GLN A 379 -23.54 -10.04 6.70
N SER A 380 -22.46 -10.11 7.48
CA SER A 380 -21.92 -8.95 8.18
C SER A 380 -21.40 -7.88 7.22
N SER A 381 -20.66 -8.27 6.16
CA SER A 381 -20.21 -7.33 5.12
C SER A 381 -21.37 -6.71 4.34
N GLU A 382 -22.39 -7.50 4.01
CA GLU A 382 -23.59 -7.04 3.31
C GLU A 382 -24.37 -6.02 4.15
N GLU A 383 -24.49 -6.25 5.45
CA GLU A 383 -25.18 -5.31 6.35
C GLU A 383 -24.38 -4.02 6.54
N LEU A 384 -23.04 -4.08 6.64
CA LEU A 384 -22.22 -2.85 6.67
C LEU A 384 -22.49 -2.00 5.42
N LEU A 385 -22.56 -2.63 4.24
CA LEU A 385 -22.84 -1.93 2.99
C LEU A 385 -24.22 -1.28 2.99
N VAL A 386 -25.23 -1.85 3.65
CA VAL A 386 -26.55 -1.23 3.82
C VAL A 386 -26.42 0.11 4.55
N TYR A 387 -25.66 0.16 5.66
CA TYR A 387 -25.45 1.39 6.42
C TYR A 387 -24.57 2.41 5.68
N GLN A 388 -23.58 1.95 4.92
CA GLN A 388 -22.72 2.83 4.09
C GLN A 388 -23.53 3.50 2.97
N LYS A 389 -24.42 2.75 2.29
CA LYS A 389 -25.31 3.29 1.24
C LYS A 389 -26.29 4.37 1.74
N GLN A 390 -26.56 4.41 3.04
CA GLN A 390 -27.40 5.45 3.65
C GLN A 390 -26.64 6.77 3.87
N GLN A 391 -25.31 6.76 3.78
CA GLN A 391 -24.50 7.94 4.01
C GLN A 391 -24.52 8.87 2.80
N ASN A 392 -24.57 10.17 3.05
CA ASN A 392 -24.52 11.17 1.99
C ASN A 392 -23.23 11.05 1.16
N LEU A 393 -23.33 11.26 -0.15
CA LEU A 393 -22.24 11.19 -1.15
C LEU A 393 -21.66 9.78 -1.41
N PHE A 394 -22.14 8.72 -0.75
CA PHE A 394 -21.65 7.36 -0.98
C PHE A 394 -21.82 6.93 -2.44
N GLN A 395 -20.79 6.30 -3.01
CA GLN A 395 -20.79 5.76 -4.37
C GLN A 395 -20.74 4.22 -4.35
N PHE A 396 -19.65 3.65 -3.84
CA PHE A 396 -19.40 2.21 -3.76
C PHE A 396 -18.23 1.91 -2.81
N PRO A 397 -17.98 0.66 -2.39
CA PRO A 397 -16.82 0.32 -1.57
C PRO A 397 -15.48 0.65 -2.24
N SER A 398 -14.46 1.04 -1.47
CA SER A 398 -13.12 1.37 -2.00
C SER A 398 -12.22 0.13 -2.23
N PHE A 399 -12.63 -1.02 -1.71
CA PHE A 399 -12.10 -2.36 -2.01
C PHE A 399 -13.11 -3.42 -1.56
N ARG A 400 -12.79 -4.70 -1.80
CA ARG A 400 -13.63 -5.80 -1.30
C ARG A 400 -13.47 -5.93 0.21
N THR A 401 -14.56 -5.71 0.95
CA THR A 401 -14.58 -5.88 2.41
C THR A 401 -14.00 -7.21 2.86
N ILE A 402 -13.06 -7.15 3.80
CA ILE A 402 -12.50 -8.27 4.53
C ILE A 402 -13.29 -8.39 5.84
N SER A 403 -14.13 -9.41 5.92
CA SER A 403 -14.89 -9.77 7.12
C SER A 403 -14.46 -11.17 7.52
N ALA A 404 -13.74 -11.28 8.63
CA ALA A 404 -12.98 -12.48 8.96
C ALA A 404 -13.14 -12.87 10.43
N SER A 405 -13.64 -14.09 10.69
CA SER A 405 -13.85 -14.61 12.04
C SER A 405 -12.83 -15.70 12.40
N GLY A 406 -12.21 -15.57 13.58
CA GLY A 406 -11.23 -16.52 14.11
C GLY A 406 -10.00 -16.63 13.21
N ASP A 407 -9.63 -17.86 12.83
CA ASP A 407 -8.44 -18.16 12.03
C ASP A 407 -8.43 -17.47 10.66
N ARG A 408 -9.58 -17.12 10.09
CA ARG A 408 -9.68 -16.40 8.81
C ARG A 408 -9.11 -14.99 8.92
N ALA A 409 -9.13 -14.39 10.11
CA ALA A 409 -8.50 -13.09 10.34
C ALA A 409 -6.96 -13.15 10.21
N ALA A 410 -6.35 -14.35 10.28
CA ALA A 410 -4.92 -14.53 10.04
C ALA A 410 -4.53 -14.49 8.54
N ILE A 411 -5.51 -14.50 7.63
CA ILE A 411 -5.27 -14.39 6.18
C ILE A 411 -5.40 -12.92 5.80
N VAL A 412 -4.27 -12.26 5.53
CA VAL A 412 -4.17 -10.79 5.43
C VAL A 412 -5.22 -10.19 4.49
N HIS A 413 -5.35 -10.73 3.28
CA HIS A 413 -6.33 -10.32 2.28
C HIS A 413 -7.45 -11.36 2.11
N TYR A 414 -8.00 -11.86 3.23
CA TYR A 414 -9.14 -12.78 3.21
C TYR A 414 -10.34 -12.14 2.51
N SER A 415 -11.12 -12.96 1.82
CA SER A 415 -12.35 -12.51 1.20
C SER A 415 -13.38 -13.61 1.30
N ALA A 416 -14.30 -13.47 2.24
CA ALA A 416 -15.38 -14.44 2.44
C ALA A 416 -16.21 -14.59 1.15
N VAL A 417 -16.51 -15.83 0.81
CA VAL A 417 -17.51 -16.19 -0.20
C VAL A 417 -18.62 -16.98 0.48
N PRO A 418 -19.88 -16.88 0.04
CA PRO A 418 -21.01 -17.50 0.73
C PRO A 418 -20.83 -19.00 1.01
N ALA A 419 -20.16 -19.71 0.10
CA ALA A 419 -19.90 -21.15 0.22
C ALA A 419 -18.96 -21.52 1.38
N THR A 420 -18.09 -20.62 1.83
CA THR A 420 -17.06 -20.88 2.86
C THR A 420 -17.12 -19.89 4.03
N ALA A 421 -18.12 -19.01 4.06
CA ALA A 421 -18.27 -17.97 5.06
C ALA A 421 -18.48 -18.59 6.45
N ARG A 422 -17.62 -18.21 7.41
CA ARG A 422 -17.73 -18.70 8.79
C ARG A 422 -18.77 -17.90 9.58
N LEU A 423 -19.34 -18.54 10.60
CA LEU A 423 -20.15 -17.85 11.58
C LEU A 423 -19.27 -16.95 12.44
N ILE A 424 -19.75 -15.73 12.70
CA ILE A 424 -19.16 -14.82 13.68
C ILE A 424 -19.60 -15.29 15.07
N THR A 425 -18.63 -15.46 15.98
CA THR A 425 -18.89 -15.96 17.33
C THR A 425 -18.38 -15.00 18.40
N LYS A 426 -18.84 -15.18 19.64
CA LYS A 426 -18.35 -14.42 20.80
C LYS A 426 -17.01 -14.92 21.36
N ASN A 427 -16.53 -16.08 20.92
CA ASN A 427 -15.36 -16.75 21.50
C ASN A 427 -14.09 -16.61 20.64
N SER A 428 -14.13 -15.74 19.63
CA SER A 428 -13.06 -15.54 18.66
C SER A 428 -13.00 -14.08 18.26
N VAL A 429 -11.83 -13.63 17.81
CA VAL A 429 -11.71 -12.32 17.17
C VAL A 429 -12.58 -12.23 15.92
N TYR A 430 -13.00 -11.01 15.61
CA TYR A 430 -13.64 -10.65 14.36
C TYR A 430 -12.93 -9.43 13.78
N LEU A 431 -12.23 -9.62 12.67
CA LEU A 431 -11.55 -8.54 11.95
C LEU A 431 -12.46 -8.06 10.82
N LEU A 432 -12.69 -6.75 10.80
CA LEU A 432 -13.47 -6.08 9.77
C LEU A 432 -12.64 -4.95 9.19
N ASP A 433 -12.22 -5.16 7.95
CA ASP A 433 -11.54 -4.18 7.13
C ASP A 433 -12.39 -3.86 5.91
N ALA A 434 -12.71 -2.58 5.76
CA ALA A 434 -13.58 -2.10 4.70
C ALA A 434 -13.26 -0.64 4.42
N GLY A 435 -13.79 -0.14 3.32
CA GLY A 435 -13.69 1.26 2.98
C GLY A 435 -14.72 1.63 1.92
N SER A 436 -14.88 2.93 1.71
CA SER A 436 -15.93 3.51 0.87
C SER A 436 -15.36 4.60 -0.02
N GLN A 437 -15.92 4.69 -1.22
CA GLN A 437 -15.79 5.82 -2.11
C GLN A 437 -16.98 6.77 -1.88
N TYR A 438 -16.66 8.02 -1.57
CA TYR A 438 -17.61 9.14 -1.56
C TYR A 438 -17.19 10.14 -2.63
N PHE A 439 -18.09 10.99 -3.13
CA PHE A 439 -17.70 12.02 -4.11
C PHE A 439 -16.55 12.92 -3.62
N ASP A 440 -16.40 13.08 -2.32
CA ASP A 440 -15.42 13.94 -1.66
C ASP A 440 -14.34 13.16 -0.87
N CYS A 441 -14.24 11.83 -1.00
CA CYS A 441 -13.12 11.07 -0.42
C CYS A 441 -13.05 9.59 -0.81
N THR A 442 -11.97 8.96 -0.38
CA THR A 442 -11.84 7.50 -0.23
C THR A 442 -11.53 7.20 1.24
N THR A 443 -12.10 6.13 1.82
CA THR A 443 -11.77 5.67 3.18
C THR A 443 -11.12 4.28 3.17
N ASP A 444 -10.28 4.03 4.17
CA ASP A 444 -9.74 2.71 4.52
C ASP A 444 -9.73 2.53 6.04
N ILE A 445 -10.46 1.54 6.57
CA ILE A 445 -10.62 1.41 8.02
C ILE A 445 -10.74 -0.07 8.40
N THR A 446 -9.75 -0.52 9.16
CA THR A 446 -9.75 -1.80 9.86
C THR A 446 -9.99 -1.65 11.36
N ARG A 447 -10.92 -2.45 11.89
CA ARG A 447 -11.02 -2.73 13.34
C ARG A 447 -11.07 -4.23 13.59
N THR A 448 -10.41 -4.64 14.66
CA THR A 448 -10.53 -6.00 15.20
C THR A 448 -11.32 -5.96 16.51
N HIS A 449 -12.36 -6.77 16.59
CA HIS A 449 -13.33 -6.85 17.68
C HIS A 449 -13.28 -8.21 18.39
N HIS A 450 -13.83 -8.25 19.60
CA HIS A 450 -14.13 -9.49 20.33
C HIS A 450 -15.44 -9.31 21.10
N PHE A 451 -16.38 -10.25 20.93
CA PHE A 451 -17.76 -10.11 21.49
C PHE A 451 -18.00 -10.94 22.77
N GLY A 452 -16.96 -11.56 23.32
CA GLY A 452 -16.96 -12.28 24.58
C GLY A 452 -15.68 -12.01 25.37
N ILE A 453 -15.07 -13.04 25.97
CA ILE A 453 -13.83 -12.91 26.75
C ILE A 453 -12.61 -13.25 25.88
N PRO A 454 -11.74 -12.28 25.53
CA PRO A 454 -10.57 -12.56 24.70
C PRO A 454 -9.49 -13.33 25.45
N LYS A 455 -8.68 -14.12 24.72
CA LYS A 455 -7.53 -14.84 25.27
C LYS A 455 -6.37 -13.88 25.56
N ASP A 456 -5.48 -14.26 26.48
CA ASP A 456 -4.30 -13.45 26.83
C ASP A 456 -3.42 -13.13 25.62
N LEU A 457 -3.22 -14.09 24.71
CA LEU A 457 -2.42 -13.88 23.51
C LEU A 457 -3.11 -12.92 22.52
N GLU A 458 -4.44 -12.96 22.41
CA GLU A 458 -5.21 -12.03 21.56
C GLU A 458 -5.09 -10.61 22.12
N LYS A 459 -5.23 -10.42 23.44
CA LYS A 459 -5.04 -9.12 24.10
C LYS A 459 -3.62 -8.58 23.94
N ARG A 460 -2.63 -9.44 24.15
CA ARG A 460 -1.21 -9.07 24.02
C ARG A 460 -0.91 -8.63 22.59
N ALA A 461 -1.27 -9.44 21.59
CA ALA A 461 -1.08 -9.10 20.18
C ALA A 461 -1.80 -7.80 19.80
N TYR A 462 -3.08 -7.65 20.18
CA TYR A 462 -3.85 -6.44 19.92
C TYR A 462 -3.19 -5.20 20.51
N THR A 463 -2.75 -5.29 21.76
CA THR A 463 -2.11 -4.16 22.43
C THR A 463 -0.78 -3.80 21.78
N ARG A 464 0.04 -4.79 21.37
CA ARG A 464 1.29 -4.52 20.64
C ARG A 464 1.05 -3.84 19.29
N VAL A 465 0.02 -4.27 18.56
CA VAL A 465 -0.41 -3.61 17.32
C VAL A 465 -0.84 -2.16 17.62
N LEU A 466 -1.71 -1.95 18.61
CA LEU A 466 -2.20 -0.63 19.00
C LEU A 466 -1.07 0.31 19.44
N GLN A 467 -0.05 -0.18 20.15
CA GLN A 467 1.13 0.62 20.49
C GLN A 467 1.85 1.13 19.23
N GLY A 468 1.92 0.32 18.18
CA GLY A 468 2.48 0.74 16.88
C GLY A 468 1.69 1.87 16.24
N VAL A 469 0.35 1.74 16.19
CA VAL A 469 -0.57 2.77 15.68
C VAL A 469 -0.39 4.08 16.44
N LEU A 470 -0.40 4.02 17.78
CA LEU A 470 -0.27 5.20 18.62
C LEU A 470 1.07 5.91 18.43
N ASP A 471 2.16 5.15 18.27
CA ASP A 471 3.50 5.71 18.10
C ASP A 471 3.71 6.30 16.70
N ILE A 472 3.04 5.78 15.67
CA ILE A 472 2.97 6.42 14.35
C ILE A 472 2.16 7.72 14.47
N ALA A 473 0.95 7.68 15.03
CA ALA A 473 0.08 8.85 15.15
C ALA A 473 0.70 10.01 15.96
N ASP A 474 1.52 9.72 16.97
CA ASP A 474 2.22 10.71 17.81
C ASP A 474 3.52 11.25 17.19
N ALA A 475 4.00 10.67 16.08
CA ALA A 475 5.29 11.01 15.51
C ALA A 475 5.37 12.47 15.04
N VAL A 476 6.45 13.16 15.44
CA VAL A 476 6.85 14.49 14.95
C VAL A 476 8.21 14.39 14.28
N PHE A 477 8.33 14.86 13.04
CA PHE A 477 9.52 14.65 12.21
C PHE A 477 9.81 15.86 11.31
N PRO A 478 11.07 16.13 10.93
CA PRO A 478 11.40 17.25 10.05
C PRO A 478 10.90 16.99 8.62
N THR A 479 10.65 18.07 7.86
CA THR A 479 10.40 17.96 6.42
C THR A 479 11.56 17.27 5.70
N GLY A 480 11.24 16.50 4.66
CA GLY A 480 12.21 15.66 3.95
C GLY A 480 12.39 14.24 4.53
N THR A 481 11.65 13.90 5.59
CA THR A 481 11.59 12.53 6.12
C THR A 481 10.82 11.60 5.19
N TYR A 482 11.39 10.44 4.88
CA TYR A 482 10.73 9.38 4.11
C TYR A 482 9.98 8.45 5.06
N GLY A 483 8.81 7.94 4.65
CA GLY A 483 8.01 7.04 5.49
C GLY A 483 8.74 5.75 5.89
N ARG A 484 9.74 5.32 5.11
CA ARG A 484 10.64 4.22 5.48
C ARG A 484 11.34 4.40 6.82
N SER A 485 11.67 5.65 7.20
CA SER A 485 12.26 5.95 8.51
C SER A 485 11.28 5.79 9.67
N LEU A 486 9.98 5.77 9.39
CA LEU A 486 8.91 5.68 10.39
C LEU A 486 8.33 4.27 10.53
N ASP A 487 8.51 3.39 9.54
CA ASP A 487 8.01 1.99 9.56
C ASP A 487 8.38 1.21 10.83
N HIS A 488 9.56 1.49 11.41
CA HIS A 488 9.97 0.83 12.66
C HIS A 488 9.03 1.10 13.84
N LEU A 489 8.41 2.28 13.92
CA LEU A 489 7.50 2.66 15.00
C LEU A 489 6.29 1.72 15.05
N GLY A 490 5.74 1.37 13.88
CA GLY A 490 4.63 0.42 13.76
C GLY A 490 5.00 -1.03 14.09
N ARG A 491 6.29 -1.37 14.25
CA ARG A 491 6.77 -2.76 14.43
C ARG A 491 7.48 -3.03 15.74
N MET A 492 8.11 -2.02 16.35
CA MET A 492 9.07 -2.23 17.44
C MET A 492 8.46 -2.95 18.66
N HIS A 493 7.17 -2.73 18.93
CA HIS A 493 6.47 -3.39 20.05
C HIS A 493 6.16 -4.86 19.76
N LEU A 494 5.83 -5.20 18.51
CA LEU A 494 5.68 -6.60 18.09
C LEU A 494 7.01 -7.34 18.14
N TYR A 495 8.10 -6.72 17.70
CA TYR A 495 9.44 -7.33 17.73
C TYR A 495 9.90 -7.74 19.14
N ARG A 496 9.52 -6.97 20.17
CA ARG A 496 9.83 -7.31 21.58
C ARG A 496 9.24 -8.65 22.01
N ASP A 497 8.18 -9.10 21.34
CA ASP A 497 7.49 -10.34 21.61
C ASP A 497 7.77 -11.41 20.54
N GLY A 498 8.73 -11.17 19.63
CA GLY A 498 9.03 -12.07 18.52
C GLY A 498 7.94 -12.11 17.44
N MET A 499 7.10 -11.08 17.38
CA MET A 499 5.98 -10.96 16.43
C MET A 499 6.32 -10.01 15.28
N THR A 500 5.70 -10.19 14.12
CA THR A 500 5.80 -9.27 12.97
C THR A 500 4.63 -9.45 11.99
N PHE A 501 4.60 -8.65 10.92
CA PHE A 501 3.63 -8.71 9.82
C PHE A 501 4.29 -8.45 8.46
N GLY A 502 3.74 -9.04 7.40
CA GLY A 502 4.36 -9.11 6.06
C GLY A 502 4.01 -7.99 5.08
N HIS A 503 3.29 -6.95 5.50
CA HIS A 503 2.90 -5.79 4.67
C HIS A 503 3.50 -4.48 5.21
N THR A 504 3.29 -3.36 4.50
CA THR A 504 3.71 -2.01 4.93
C THR A 504 2.92 -1.54 6.15
N VAL A 505 3.45 -0.56 6.90
CA VAL A 505 2.69 0.12 7.97
C VAL A 505 1.58 0.99 7.38
N GLY A 506 1.74 1.50 6.16
CA GLY A 506 0.66 2.19 5.49
C GLY A 506 1.01 2.65 4.07
N HIS A 507 -0.01 3.03 3.32
CA HIS A 507 0.05 3.53 1.94
C HIS A 507 -0.66 4.87 1.83
N GLY A 508 -0.43 5.63 0.75
CA GLY A 508 -1.21 6.85 0.52
C GLY A 508 -2.64 6.53 0.11
N ILE A 509 -3.55 7.50 0.30
CA ILE A 509 -4.97 7.37 -0.01
C ILE A 509 -5.40 8.51 -0.93
N GLY A 510 -6.06 8.17 -2.03
CA GLY A 510 -6.58 9.13 -3.01
C GLY A 510 -7.88 9.81 -2.57
N HIS A 511 -8.22 10.92 -3.22
CA HIS A 511 -9.48 11.64 -2.98
C HIS A 511 -10.53 11.25 -4.02
N PHE A 512 -11.44 10.35 -3.64
CA PHE A 512 -12.37 9.67 -4.56
C PHE A 512 -11.59 9.08 -5.76
N LEU A 513 -10.53 8.33 -5.45
CA LEU A 513 -9.56 7.76 -6.38
C LEU A 513 -9.13 6.38 -5.84
N SER A 514 -7.89 5.94 -6.10
CA SER A 514 -7.40 4.68 -5.52
C SER A 514 -7.32 4.78 -4.00
N VAL A 515 -7.71 3.70 -3.32
CA VAL A 515 -7.41 3.53 -1.89
C VAL A 515 -5.91 3.37 -1.65
N HIS A 516 -5.18 2.78 -2.61
CA HIS A 516 -3.72 2.66 -2.61
C HIS A 516 -3.07 3.68 -3.57
N GLU A 517 -2.86 4.90 -3.08
CA GLU A 517 -2.27 5.99 -3.85
C GLU A 517 -0.78 6.20 -3.51
N GLY A 518 0.11 5.99 -4.48
CA GLY A 518 1.50 6.42 -4.38
C GLY A 518 1.70 7.93 -4.60
N PRO A 519 2.92 8.46 -4.38
CA PRO A 519 4.15 7.73 -4.14
C PRO A 519 4.55 7.59 -2.65
N GLN A 520 3.96 8.37 -1.75
CA GLN A 520 4.23 8.27 -0.32
C GLN A 520 3.65 6.99 0.27
N ARG A 521 4.40 6.34 1.16
CA ARG A 521 4.01 5.17 1.95
C ARG A 521 4.87 5.08 3.20
N ILE A 522 4.43 4.31 4.19
CA ILE A 522 5.20 3.97 5.40
C ILE A 522 5.58 2.49 5.29
N GLY A 523 6.81 2.21 4.82
CA GLY A 523 7.27 0.85 4.61
C GLY A 523 8.79 0.70 4.62
N SER A 524 9.30 -0.41 5.16
CA SER A 524 10.74 -0.66 5.32
C SER A 524 11.51 -0.82 4.00
N ALA A 525 10.85 -1.28 2.93
CA ALA A 525 11.49 -1.56 1.65
C ALA A 525 11.87 -0.25 0.92
N TYR A 526 13.15 -0.15 0.53
CA TYR A 526 13.61 0.92 -0.35
C TYR A 526 12.93 0.85 -1.72
N SER A 527 12.65 2.01 -2.29
CA SER A 527 12.17 2.16 -3.66
C SER A 527 12.88 3.36 -4.27
N GLU A 528 13.39 3.21 -5.48
CA GLU A 528 13.99 4.33 -6.23
C GLU A 528 12.98 5.45 -6.52
N TYR A 529 11.68 5.14 -6.47
CA TYR A 529 10.58 6.09 -6.62
C TYR A 529 9.98 6.57 -5.28
N GLU A 530 10.63 6.30 -4.13
CA GLU A 530 10.12 6.79 -2.84
C GLU A 530 10.17 8.33 -2.76
N GLU A 531 9.16 8.94 -2.15
CA GLU A 531 9.08 10.39 -1.95
C GLU A 531 8.97 10.69 -0.46
N ALA A 532 9.52 11.82 -0.05
CA ALA A 532 9.39 12.29 1.32
C ALA A 532 7.92 12.61 1.65
N LEU A 533 7.55 12.42 2.91
CA LEU A 533 6.27 12.85 3.45
C LEU A 533 6.16 14.39 3.37
N ALA A 534 4.97 14.88 3.07
CA ALA A 534 4.70 16.30 2.86
C ALA A 534 3.32 16.68 3.41
N ASP A 535 3.15 17.95 3.80
CA ASP A 535 1.84 18.47 4.23
C ASP A 535 0.77 18.24 3.15
N GLY A 536 -0.44 17.87 3.62
CA GLY A 536 -1.58 17.58 2.77
C GLY A 536 -1.56 16.18 2.14
N VAL A 537 -0.61 15.32 2.48
CA VAL A 537 -0.64 13.88 2.12
C VAL A 537 -1.54 13.13 3.11
N PHE A 538 -2.38 12.23 2.60
CA PHE A 538 -3.17 11.29 3.41
C PHE A 538 -2.63 9.88 3.22
N LEU A 539 -2.54 9.12 4.31
CA LEU A 539 -2.03 7.75 4.37
C LEU A 539 -2.93 6.89 5.28
N SER A 540 -2.85 5.57 5.16
CA SER A 540 -3.23 4.64 6.22
C SER A 540 -2.12 4.50 7.27
N ASP A 541 -2.50 4.08 8.47
CA ASP A 541 -1.66 3.57 9.55
C ASP A 541 -2.25 2.24 10.04
N GLU A 542 -1.82 1.14 9.44
CA GLU A 542 -2.41 -0.20 9.50
C GLU A 542 -1.50 -1.33 10.06
N PRO A 543 -0.71 -1.15 11.14
CA PRO A 543 -0.01 -2.25 11.80
C PRO A 543 -0.91 -3.49 12.04
N GLY A 544 -0.29 -4.67 11.97
CA GLY A 544 -1.01 -5.94 12.17
C GLY A 544 -0.17 -7.05 12.78
N PHE A 545 -0.84 -8.16 13.10
CA PHE A 545 -0.22 -9.41 13.49
C PHE A 545 -1.12 -10.58 13.09
N TYR A 546 -0.55 -11.59 12.46
CA TYR A 546 -1.32 -12.72 11.92
C TYR A 546 -0.68 -14.02 12.40
N LYS A 547 -1.46 -14.83 13.13
CA LYS A 547 -1.04 -16.16 13.59
C LYS A 547 -1.81 -17.21 12.79
N PRO A 548 -1.18 -17.82 11.77
CA PRO A 548 -1.84 -18.78 10.88
C PRO A 548 -2.59 -19.88 11.65
N GLY A 549 -3.84 -20.14 11.27
CA GLY A 549 -4.68 -21.16 11.88
C GLY A 549 -5.28 -20.79 13.26
N ASP A 550 -5.05 -19.59 13.78
CA ASP A 550 -5.56 -19.16 15.09
C ASP A 550 -6.36 -17.84 15.01
N PHE A 551 -5.67 -16.71 14.81
CA PHE A 551 -6.31 -15.39 14.72
C PHE A 551 -5.41 -14.36 14.03
N GLY A 552 -5.99 -13.23 13.62
CA GLY A 552 -5.23 -12.06 13.19
C GLY A 552 -5.81 -10.79 13.77
N ILE A 553 -4.95 -9.79 13.92
CA ILE A 553 -5.27 -8.43 14.35
C ILE A 553 -4.75 -7.47 13.30
N ARG A 554 -5.57 -6.50 12.93
CA ARG A 554 -5.15 -5.26 12.29
C ARG A 554 -5.94 -4.11 12.89
N ILE A 555 -5.29 -2.97 13.06
CA ILE A 555 -5.90 -1.72 13.47
C ILE A 555 -5.42 -0.70 12.47
N GLU A 556 -6.35 -0.06 11.79
CA GLU A 556 -6.04 0.87 10.71
C GLU A 556 -6.81 2.17 10.84
N ASP A 557 -6.06 3.25 10.79
CA ASP A 557 -6.57 4.61 10.77
C ASP A 557 -6.06 5.36 9.55
N ASP A 558 -6.96 6.12 8.92
CA ASP A 558 -6.56 7.14 7.95
C ASP A 558 -5.96 8.33 8.71
N ILE A 559 -4.80 8.77 8.27
CA ILE A 559 -4.00 9.85 8.86
C ILE A 559 -3.65 10.91 7.82
N GLU A 560 -3.63 12.16 8.25
CA GLU A 560 -3.22 13.31 7.46
C GLU A 560 -1.85 13.82 7.93
N VAL A 561 -0.92 14.04 6.99
CA VAL A 561 0.34 14.74 7.28
C VAL A 561 0.06 16.24 7.34
N VAL A 562 0.36 16.84 8.48
CA VAL A 562 0.15 18.28 8.74
C VAL A 562 1.42 18.94 9.27
N LEU A 563 1.54 20.26 9.13
CA LEU A 563 2.59 21.01 9.79
C LEU A 563 2.50 20.85 11.32
N ALA A 564 3.64 20.56 11.95
CA ALA A 564 3.80 20.60 13.40
C ALA A 564 4.11 22.03 13.88
N ASN A 565 4.17 22.21 15.20
CA ASN A 565 4.60 23.49 15.78
C ASN A 565 6.00 23.86 15.26
N LYS A 566 6.20 25.14 14.96
CA LYS A 566 7.48 25.64 14.44
C LYS A 566 8.60 25.36 15.45
N SER A 567 9.68 24.76 14.97
CA SER A 567 10.90 24.54 15.76
C SER A 567 11.46 25.87 16.26
N THR A 568 11.89 25.90 17.52
CA THR A 568 12.60 27.03 18.13
C THR A 568 14.12 26.85 18.10
N TYR A 569 14.61 25.68 17.64
CA TYR A 569 16.04 25.30 17.68
C TYR A 569 16.72 25.30 16.31
N ASP A 570 15.95 25.05 15.24
CA ASP A 570 16.42 25.11 13.86
C ASP A 570 15.41 25.87 13.00
N ASN A 571 15.85 26.34 11.84
CA ASN A 571 14.96 26.99 10.87
C ASN A 571 14.17 25.97 10.02
N LYS A 572 14.05 24.71 10.47
CA LYS A 572 13.36 23.67 9.71
C LYS A 572 11.88 23.65 10.06
N GLN A 573 11.08 23.26 9.07
CA GLN A 573 9.67 22.91 9.29
C GLN A 573 9.59 21.46 9.76
N TYR A 574 8.67 21.20 10.69
CA TYR A 574 8.36 19.87 11.15
C TYR A 574 6.94 19.52 10.72
N LEU A 575 6.72 18.22 10.60
CA LEU A 575 5.47 17.59 10.24
C LEU A 575 5.06 16.68 11.40
N ARG A 576 3.78 16.39 11.46
CA ARG A 576 3.18 15.39 12.34
C ARG A 576 2.01 14.74 11.62
N PHE A 577 1.49 13.67 12.19
CA PHE A 577 0.24 13.11 11.73
C PHE A 577 -0.97 13.69 12.47
N ASN A 578 -2.12 13.59 11.83
CA ASN A 578 -3.43 13.90 12.37
C ASN A 578 -4.39 12.78 11.99
N THR A 579 -4.75 11.94 12.96
CA THR A 579 -5.73 10.86 12.76
C THR A 579 -7.10 11.43 12.44
N ILE A 580 -7.64 11.03 11.29
CA ILE A 580 -8.95 11.49 10.80
C ILE A 580 -10.05 10.44 10.97
N THR A 581 -9.70 9.16 11.09
CA THR A 581 -10.67 8.09 11.38
C THR A 581 -11.29 8.25 12.76
N LEU A 582 -12.61 8.03 12.84
CA LEU A 582 -13.41 8.25 14.05
C LEU A 582 -14.13 6.97 14.50
N VAL A 583 -13.43 5.85 14.59
CA VAL A 583 -13.98 4.56 15.04
C VAL A 583 -13.24 4.09 16.28
N PRO A 584 -13.90 3.79 17.41
CA PRO A 584 -13.18 3.51 18.65
C PRO A 584 -12.39 2.20 18.57
N TYR A 585 -11.22 2.17 19.23
CA TYR A 585 -10.49 0.93 19.50
C TYR A 585 -11.28 -0.03 20.41
N GLU A 586 -11.05 -1.34 20.28
CA GLU A 586 -11.75 -2.39 21.02
C GLU A 586 -11.21 -2.53 22.44
N ARG A 587 -11.89 -1.89 23.38
CA ARG A 587 -11.45 -1.81 24.78
C ARG A 587 -11.24 -3.17 25.44
N SER A 588 -12.04 -4.18 25.08
CA SER A 588 -11.93 -5.53 25.65
C SER A 588 -10.60 -6.22 25.32
N LEU A 589 -9.97 -5.87 24.19
CA LEU A 589 -8.71 -6.43 23.72
C LEU A 589 -7.47 -5.68 24.26
N ILE A 590 -7.64 -4.55 24.95
CA ILE A 590 -6.52 -3.75 25.45
C ILE A 590 -6.01 -4.31 26.79
N ASP A 591 -4.75 -4.75 26.80
CA ASP A 591 -3.99 -5.01 28.01
C ASP A 591 -3.32 -3.72 28.50
N VAL A 592 -4.01 -3.03 29.42
CA VAL A 592 -3.57 -1.74 29.97
C VAL A 592 -2.18 -1.82 30.63
N THR A 593 -1.75 -3.00 31.07
CA THR A 593 -0.44 -3.17 31.72
C THR A 593 0.74 -3.01 30.76
N LEU A 594 0.52 -3.11 29.45
CA LEU A 594 1.53 -2.92 28.43
C LEU A 594 1.64 -1.46 27.96
N LEU A 595 0.65 -0.63 28.27
CA LEU A 595 0.59 0.76 27.80
C LEU A 595 1.40 1.70 28.70
N THR A 596 2.01 2.70 28.08
CA THR A 596 2.51 3.86 28.82
C THR A 596 1.35 4.76 29.25
N ASN A 597 1.57 5.61 30.26
CA ASN A 597 0.58 6.62 30.66
C ASN A 597 0.20 7.55 29.51
N THR A 598 1.17 7.91 28.64
CA THR A 598 0.92 8.72 27.45
C THR A 598 -0.01 8.00 26.50
N GLN A 599 0.29 6.75 26.13
CA GLN A 599 -0.56 5.95 25.24
C GLN A 599 -1.98 5.76 25.79
N LEU A 600 -2.11 5.48 27.09
CA LEU A 600 -3.43 5.37 27.74
C LEU A 600 -4.22 6.67 27.68
N ASN A 601 -3.57 7.81 27.93
CA ASN A 601 -4.21 9.12 27.84
C ASN A 601 -4.61 9.44 26.39
N THR A 602 -3.76 9.13 25.41
CA THR A 602 -4.06 9.30 23.98
C THR A 602 -5.27 8.48 23.56
N ILE A 603 -5.39 7.22 23.99
CA ILE A 603 -6.58 6.39 23.72
C ILE A 603 -7.84 7.02 24.31
N ASN A 604 -7.78 7.46 25.58
CA ASN A 604 -8.94 8.07 26.24
C ASN A 604 -9.38 9.38 25.57
N GLN A 605 -8.42 10.23 25.17
CA GLN A 605 -8.72 11.48 24.44
C GLN A 605 -9.30 11.20 23.05
N TYR A 606 -8.76 10.20 22.35
CA TYR A 606 -9.29 9.76 21.07
C TYR A 606 -10.73 9.25 21.21
N HIS A 607 -10.98 8.37 22.19
CA HIS A 607 -12.31 7.84 22.48
C HIS A 607 -13.32 8.91 22.88
N GLU A 608 -12.92 9.91 23.68
CA GLU A 608 -13.74 11.06 24.03
C GLU A 608 -14.14 11.87 22.77
N LYS A 609 -13.16 12.22 21.92
CA LYS A 609 -13.42 12.89 20.63
C LYS A 609 -14.38 12.10 19.74
N VAL A 610 -14.22 10.78 19.66
CA VAL A 610 -15.10 9.90 18.88
C VAL A 610 -16.52 9.89 19.44
N ALA A 611 -16.67 9.81 20.77
CA ALA A 611 -17.98 9.83 21.42
C ALA A 611 -18.68 11.18 21.22
N GLU A 612 -18.00 12.30 21.49
CA GLU A 612 -18.53 13.66 21.30
C GLU A 612 -19.05 13.87 19.88
N PHE A 613 -18.36 13.31 18.89
CA PHE A 613 -18.75 13.41 17.50
C PHE A 613 -19.96 12.53 17.14
N LEU A 614 -19.94 11.25 17.54
CA LEU A 614 -20.91 10.26 17.06
C LEU A 614 -22.19 10.20 17.89
N GLU A 615 -22.16 10.50 19.18
CA GLU A 615 -23.36 10.40 20.04
C GLU A 615 -24.56 11.20 19.50
N PRO A 616 -24.41 12.47 19.07
CA PRO A 616 -25.54 13.23 18.53
C PRO A 616 -26.09 12.65 17.21
N LEU A 617 -25.24 12.00 16.42
CA LEU A 617 -25.59 11.42 15.10
C LEU A 617 -26.24 10.04 15.21
N LEU A 618 -26.01 9.35 16.32
CA LEU A 618 -26.55 8.02 16.61
C LEU A 618 -27.72 8.05 17.60
N LYS A 619 -28.19 9.24 18.00
CA LYS A 619 -29.22 9.40 19.05
C LYS A 619 -30.51 8.60 18.84
N ASP A 620 -30.85 8.30 17.60
CA ASP A 620 -32.06 7.58 17.19
C ASP A 620 -31.81 6.07 16.96
N ASP A 621 -30.60 5.57 17.30
CA ASP A 621 -30.17 4.18 17.18
C ASP A 621 -29.53 3.70 18.50
N GLU A 622 -30.36 3.11 19.36
CA GLU A 622 -29.94 2.68 20.70
C GLU A 622 -28.86 1.59 20.68
N ALA A 623 -28.91 0.68 19.70
CA ALA A 623 -27.91 -0.37 19.55
C ALA A 623 -26.54 0.23 19.20
N ALA A 624 -26.50 1.17 18.26
CA ALA A 624 -25.28 1.88 17.88
C ALA A 624 -24.70 2.72 19.04
N LEU A 625 -25.56 3.42 19.79
CA LEU A 625 -25.14 4.19 20.97
C LEU A 625 -24.54 3.30 22.06
N ASN A 626 -25.14 2.14 22.32
CA ASN A 626 -24.61 1.19 23.30
C ASN A 626 -23.23 0.66 22.87
N ALA A 627 -23.08 0.31 21.59
CA ALA A 627 -21.79 -0.11 21.03
C ALA A 627 -20.72 0.98 21.08
N LEU A 628 -21.11 2.25 20.89
CA LEU A 628 -20.22 3.42 21.01
C LEU A 628 -19.76 3.59 22.45
N ARG A 629 -20.71 3.77 23.38
CA ARG A 629 -20.45 4.07 24.79
C ARG A 629 -19.65 2.97 25.49
N SER A 630 -19.91 1.70 25.15
CA SER A 630 -19.18 0.58 25.73
C SER A 630 -17.69 0.60 25.39
N ARG A 631 -17.33 1.11 24.20
CA ARG A 631 -15.95 1.20 23.70
C ARG A 631 -15.26 2.49 24.08
N THR A 632 -15.99 3.61 24.14
CA THR A 632 -15.41 4.92 24.46
C THR A 632 -15.37 5.24 25.95
N ALA A 633 -15.95 4.39 26.80
CA ALA A 633 -15.88 4.58 28.25
C ALA A 633 -14.43 4.51 28.75
N LYS A 634 -14.05 5.54 29.53
CA LYS A 634 -12.68 5.80 30.02
C LYS A 634 -12.00 4.55 30.59
N ILE A 635 -10.77 4.32 30.13
CA ILE A 635 -9.89 3.26 30.60
C ILE A 635 -9.03 3.81 31.74
N SER A 636 -9.01 3.12 32.88
CA SER A 636 -8.16 3.45 34.02
C SER A 636 -7.25 2.29 34.38
N LEU A 637 -6.03 2.60 34.83
CA LEU A 637 -5.25 1.65 35.61
C LEU A 637 -6.00 1.45 36.94
N LEU A 638 -6.43 0.22 37.23
CA LEU A 638 -6.80 -0.13 38.59
C LEU A 638 -5.59 0.21 39.46
N SER A 639 -5.73 1.20 40.34
CA SER A 639 -4.73 1.42 41.37
C SER A 639 -4.67 0.12 42.16
N THR A 640 -3.50 -0.51 42.18
CA THR A 640 -3.22 -1.53 43.17
C THR A 640 -3.31 -0.83 44.53
N THR A 641 -4.48 -0.85 45.13
CA THR A 641 -4.64 -0.62 46.56
C THR A 641 -3.85 -1.72 47.23
N THR A 642 -2.61 -1.39 47.60
CA THR A 642 -1.89 -2.12 48.63
C THR A 642 -2.73 -2.00 49.90
N SER A 643 -3.60 -2.98 50.13
CA SER A 643 -4.17 -3.24 51.42
C SER A 643 -3.03 -3.67 52.33
N ASN A 644 -2.37 -2.69 52.97
CA ASN A 644 -1.51 -2.97 54.10
C ASN A 644 -2.36 -3.69 55.16
N PRO A 645 -1.91 -4.85 55.68
CA PRO A 645 -2.62 -5.54 56.76
C PRO A 645 -2.66 -4.65 58.00
N PRO A 646 -3.66 -4.83 58.89
CA PRO A 646 -3.79 -4.03 60.10
C PRO A 646 -2.55 -4.22 60.99
N SER A 647 -1.95 -3.10 61.40
CA SER A 647 -0.82 -3.07 62.31
C SER A 647 -1.26 -3.53 63.70
N SER A 648 -0.73 -4.68 64.14
CA SER A 648 -0.79 -5.11 65.52
C SER A 648 0.13 -4.26 66.39
N THR A 649 -0.45 -3.58 67.37
CA THR A 649 0.23 -2.92 68.48
C THR A 649 1.08 -3.89 69.29
N THR A 650 2.38 -3.62 69.41
CA THR A 650 3.19 -4.08 70.55
C THR A 650 4.13 -2.97 71.00
N THR A 651 4.00 -2.64 72.27
CA THR A 651 4.76 -1.67 73.05
C THR A 651 6.11 -2.25 73.49
N SER A 652 7.21 -1.54 73.29
CA SER A 652 8.38 -1.58 74.19
C SER A 652 9.27 -0.34 74.00
N ASN A 653 9.57 0.30 75.13
CA ASN A 653 10.34 1.55 75.30
C ASN A 653 11.88 1.37 75.13
N PRO A 654 12.66 2.48 75.06
CA PRO A 654 13.97 2.55 74.40
C PRO A 654 15.18 2.52 75.37
N PRO A 655 16.41 2.66 74.84
CA PRO A 655 17.42 3.46 75.52
C PRO A 655 18.04 4.56 74.64
N SER A 656 18.40 5.61 75.37
CA SER A 656 19.00 6.89 75.01
C SER A 656 20.42 6.83 74.46
N SER A 657 20.78 7.79 73.58
CA SER A 657 21.92 8.71 73.83
C SER A 657 21.99 9.85 72.80
N THR A 658 21.97 11.06 73.36
CA THR A 658 22.42 12.40 72.92
C THR A 658 23.51 12.51 71.84
N THR A 659 23.38 13.49 70.92
CA THR A 659 24.20 14.75 70.88
C THR A 659 23.84 15.70 69.70
N THR A 660 23.24 16.83 70.07
CA THR A 660 23.57 18.26 69.74
C THR A 660 23.80 18.82 68.33
N SER A 661 23.18 20.02 68.16
CA SER A 661 23.59 21.28 67.50
C SER A 661 23.27 21.56 66.01
N ASN A 662 22.06 22.12 65.83
CA ASN A 662 21.59 23.35 65.13
C ASN A 662 22.51 24.29 64.27
N PRO A 663 21.89 25.19 63.46
CA PRO A 663 22.23 25.58 62.06
C PRO A 663 22.80 27.03 61.94
N PRO A 664 22.81 27.77 60.78
CA PRO A 664 21.58 28.37 60.18
C PRO A 664 21.61 28.79 58.66
N SER A 665 20.41 29.06 58.08
CA SER A 665 19.95 30.28 57.32
C SER A 665 20.90 31.01 56.34
N SER A 666 20.53 31.75 55.28
CA SER A 666 19.30 32.27 54.65
C SER A 666 19.74 33.22 53.50
N THR A 667 18.87 33.44 52.48
CA THR A 667 18.67 34.70 51.68
C THR A 667 19.86 35.23 50.84
N THR A 668 19.77 35.86 49.64
CA THR A 668 18.85 36.90 49.12
C THR A 668 19.32 37.29 47.68
N THR A 669 18.38 37.63 46.75
CA THR A 669 18.37 38.75 45.74
C THR A 669 19.58 38.99 44.79
N SER A 670 19.56 39.53 43.57
CA SER A 670 18.60 40.16 42.64
C SER A 670 19.39 40.69 41.41
N ASN A 671 18.93 40.42 40.17
CA ASN A 671 18.80 41.30 38.99
C ASN A 671 19.95 42.23 38.43
N PRO A 672 19.84 42.71 37.17
CA PRO A 672 20.88 42.68 36.11
C PRO A 672 21.54 44.05 35.80
N PRO A 673 22.22 44.20 34.64
CA PRO A 673 21.80 45.28 33.73
C PRO A 673 21.91 45.00 32.20
N SER A 674 21.20 45.87 31.48
CA SER A 674 21.28 46.27 30.05
C SER A 674 22.63 46.95 29.73
N SER A 675 23.09 47.33 28.52
CA SER A 675 22.48 47.86 27.29
C SER A 675 23.56 47.99 26.17
N THR A 676 23.10 47.98 24.90
CA THR A 676 23.60 48.62 23.65
C THR A 676 25.03 49.19 23.51
N THR A 677 25.71 48.90 22.39
CA THR A 677 26.12 49.89 21.34
C THR A 677 26.83 49.26 20.12
N THR A 678 26.76 50.02 19.01
CA THR A 678 27.10 49.80 17.59
C THR A 678 28.58 49.75 17.22
N SER A 679 28.97 49.00 16.17
CA SER A 679 29.89 49.46 15.10
C SER A 679 30.05 48.42 13.97
N ASN A 680 30.08 48.89 12.73
CA ASN A 680 30.57 48.25 11.48
C ASN A 680 31.81 49.08 11.01
N PRO A 681 32.60 48.68 9.99
CA PRO A 681 33.10 47.36 9.53
C PRO A 681 34.66 47.40 9.37
N PRO A 682 35.37 46.44 8.70
CA PRO A 682 35.47 46.49 7.23
C PRO A 682 35.52 45.12 6.51
N SER A 683 35.27 45.20 5.21
CA SER A 683 35.42 44.19 4.17
C SER A 683 36.80 43.54 4.11
N LEU A 684 36.84 42.21 3.92
CA LEU A 684 37.97 41.51 3.33
C LEU A 684 37.46 40.28 2.54
N THR A 685 37.54 40.40 1.22
CA THR A 685 37.51 39.34 0.24
C THR A 685 38.71 38.42 0.45
N THR A 686 38.49 37.13 0.74
CA THR A 686 39.41 36.05 0.35
C THR A 686 38.66 34.74 0.16
N THR A 687 38.92 34.13 -0.98
CA THR A 687 38.60 32.77 -1.39
C THR A 687 39.17 31.76 -0.40
N SER A 688 38.34 30.86 0.14
CA SER A 688 38.82 29.67 0.88
C SER A 688 38.47 28.40 0.11
N THR A 689 39.53 27.76 -0.36
CA THR A 689 39.62 26.40 -0.86
C THR A 689 39.48 25.41 0.31
N SER A 690 38.69 24.36 0.12
CA SER A 690 38.54 23.24 1.06
C SER A 690 39.81 22.39 1.15
N PRO A 691 40.23 21.90 2.34
CA PRO A 691 41.35 20.98 2.45
C PRO A 691 40.92 19.51 2.25
N ASN A 692 41.59 18.88 1.27
CA ASN A 692 42.01 17.48 1.15
C ASN A 692 41.27 16.38 1.95
N ARG A 693 40.51 15.55 1.23
CA ARG A 693 40.30 14.13 1.55
C ARG A 693 41.60 13.37 1.30
N ALA A 694 42.12 12.71 2.33
CA ALA A 694 43.17 11.71 2.18
C ALA A 694 42.62 10.49 1.44
N SER A 695 43.10 10.26 0.21
CA SER A 695 42.87 9.03 -0.54
C SER A 695 43.89 7.97 -0.12
N ILE A 696 43.41 6.88 0.47
CA ILE A 696 44.21 5.67 0.68
C ILE A 696 44.23 4.92 -0.65
N ASN A 697 45.32 5.07 -1.42
CA ASN A 697 45.57 4.26 -2.60
C ASN A 697 46.13 2.89 -2.17
N ILE A 698 45.25 1.88 -2.09
CA ILE A 698 45.68 0.48 -1.99
C ILE A 698 46.02 0.01 -3.41
N SER A 699 47.28 -0.42 -3.63
CA SER A 699 47.69 -0.93 -4.94
C SER A 699 46.93 -2.21 -5.27
N LEU A 700 46.57 -2.40 -6.54
CA LEU A 700 45.90 -3.61 -7.05
C LEU A 700 46.69 -4.89 -6.71
N SER A 701 48.02 -4.79 -6.59
CA SER A 701 48.88 -5.92 -6.18
C SER A 701 48.64 -6.37 -4.74
N SER A 702 48.32 -5.42 -3.84
CA SER A 702 48.06 -5.69 -2.43
C SER A 702 46.72 -6.37 -2.22
N LEU A 703 45.72 -6.03 -3.05
CA LEU A 703 44.41 -6.67 -3.04
C LEU A 703 44.46 -8.10 -3.60
N ILE A 704 45.23 -8.33 -4.67
CA ILE A 704 45.43 -9.67 -5.25
C ILE A 704 46.15 -10.59 -4.26
N THR A 705 47.16 -10.07 -3.56
CA THR A 705 47.91 -10.85 -2.55
C THR A 705 47.00 -11.24 -1.38
N PHE A 706 46.12 -10.35 -0.94
CA PHE A 706 45.17 -10.63 0.14
C PHE A 706 44.12 -11.68 -0.26
N ILE A 707 43.63 -11.63 -1.51
CA ILE A 707 42.69 -12.63 -2.04
C ILE A 707 43.36 -14.00 -2.19
N LEU A 708 44.63 -14.05 -2.63
CA LEU A 708 45.38 -15.31 -2.74
C LEU A 708 45.66 -15.95 -1.37
N ILE A 709 45.90 -15.16 -0.33
CA ILE A 709 46.05 -15.65 1.05
C ILE A 709 44.73 -16.21 1.57
N LEU A 710 43.60 -15.55 1.27
CA LEU A 710 42.28 -16.01 1.70
C LEU A 710 41.87 -17.33 1.02
N ILE A 711 42.27 -17.52 -0.24
CA ILE A 711 42.04 -18.76 -1.02
C ILE A 711 42.93 -19.91 -0.55
N HIS A 712 44.04 -19.64 0.14
CA HIS A 712 44.90 -20.68 0.74
C HIS A 712 44.48 -21.07 2.16
N LEU A 713 43.63 -20.27 2.81
CA LEU A 713 43.14 -20.51 4.17
C LEU A 713 41.72 -21.11 4.23
N LEU A 714 41.03 -21.15 3.09
CA LEU A 714 39.78 -21.89 2.86
C LEU A 714 40.07 -23.15 2.06
#